data_AF-A0A2M4BD66-F1
#
_entry.id   AF-A0A2M4BD66-F1
#
_cell.length_a   1.000
_cell.length_b   1.000
_cell.length_c   1.000
_cell.angle_alpha   90.00
_cell.angle_beta   90.00
_cell.angle_gamma   90.00
#
_symmetry.space_group_name_H-M   'P 1'
#
loop_
_entity.id
_entity.type
_entity.pdbx_description
1 polymer ?
#
loop_
_entity_poly.entity_id
_entity_poly.type
_entity_poly.pdbx_seq_one_letter_code
_entity_poly.pdbx_strand_id
1 'polypeptide(L)'
;IKISHWNCNGISRQKTEVEHYLKTHQLDVLAVCETFLKTGTKLSIPGYHIYRKDRAGDPKGGVALIVKKGIQHKLSTDLHLQTIEAISISVSTNRGPIEIISAYHPGGNKNRAAFINDLTKLTRIKKEYFICGDLNARHRMWNCKTANWAGKALFDLSQKGIFLIQHPSRPTYNPSSTKFSPSTIDLTLTNSHFETTTPTTSPELSSDHSPIIFQIKLTETMKTATKKIFDYSTANWKLFRHIINNETMLTNMHHNSITNTDQINKLIDNFTVTILKAHKEAVPQITPGQYNIKIPPHLTQIIKIKNMLRRISQRHRRCSLAKKLVNFLQDKIRHESNTLRNDSWNKTLTAISNSKNNNKMWKLVKLLKNQTNHVPPLIIDNKTLLAPDEKCEALRTVFEKVHLNTFNTTSTADNKVKKIAQDIQNNQCTTTLSPAELVKPKEIKKILKNLKTKKSMGLDNINNRMLKNLPNKALILISHIFNSCLQSGYFPDKWKATKVIAIPKPGKDHTKPSNYRPISLLSCIGKVFEKTIAYRISEHASANNTIQHSQFGFQKSLSTVHQLHRLKNNVVKTMNRKKSTGLITLDTEKAFDSVWHDGLIYKLHQQKFPSYQTKIVSSFIKDRPNSVHIGECKSQSYIPAAGVPQGSTLSPLLFNIFISDIPKIHKGTQYLFADDIALSYSSKNPGPIINNLNNSIKRYEAYCNKWKMNINAEKSEAIFFTRNTSKNHLPNKHLKVKNVEIPWSKSVKYLGTHLDCRLTFKKHIENTAIKCDKYLKILYSFLNRKSKLNLKNKILLYKSVIRPTLTYASPIWCTCAKTHKNKLQIVQNKFLKIILNLPPWHSTNDIHNRAKINRLADHTAQTNKRYWIGCARNSILAKRLNFLDK
;
A
#
# COMPACT_ATOMS: atom_id res chain seq x y z
N ILE A 1 -24.50 -11.57 24.46
CA ILE A 1 -24.07 -11.20 23.07
C ILE A 1 -25.27 -11.13 22.15
N LYS A 2 -25.47 -10.02 21.42
CA LYS A 2 -26.63 -9.84 20.52
C LYS A 2 -26.24 -10.09 19.06
N ILE A 3 -26.85 -11.11 18.45
CA ILE A 3 -26.52 -11.63 17.13
C ILE A 3 -27.72 -11.47 16.21
N SER A 4 -27.46 -11.13 14.94
CA SER A 4 -28.47 -11.20 13.90
C SER A 4 -27.89 -11.89 12.67
N HIS A 5 -28.74 -12.58 11.89
CA HIS A 5 -28.35 -13.08 10.59
C HIS A 5 -29.40 -12.82 9.53
N TRP A 6 -28.95 -12.68 8.28
CA TRP A 6 -29.82 -12.22 7.19
C TRP A 6 -29.27 -12.55 5.81
N ASN A 7 -30.10 -13.15 4.94
CA ASN A 7 -29.85 -13.19 3.50
C ASN A 7 -30.22 -11.83 2.87
N CYS A 8 -29.22 -11.10 2.40
CA CYS A 8 -29.40 -9.73 1.95
C CYS A 8 -29.71 -9.57 0.46
N ASN A 9 -29.51 -10.60 -0.37
CA ASN A 9 -29.70 -10.54 -1.82
C ASN A 9 -29.04 -9.28 -2.45
N GLY A 10 -27.80 -9.00 -2.05
CA GLY A 10 -27.03 -7.83 -2.45
C GLY A 10 -27.02 -6.68 -1.44
N ILE A 11 -25.97 -6.64 -0.60
CA ILE A 11 -25.83 -5.67 0.50
C ILE A 11 -25.56 -4.22 0.04
N SER A 12 -24.96 -4.02 -1.14
CA SER A 12 -24.49 -2.69 -1.58
C SER A 12 -25.62 -1.66 -1.72
N ARG A 13 -26.82 -2.12 -2.12
CA ARG A 13 -28.01 -1.25 -2.30
C ARG A 13 -28.71 -0.92 -0.99
N GLN A 14 -28.37 -1.61 0.09
CA GLN A 14 -29.08 -1.61 1.37
C GLN A 14 -28.20 -1.09 2.52
N LYS A 15 -27.00 -0.58 2.21
CA LYS A 15 -26.01 -0.10 3.18
C LYS A 15 -26.60 0.83 4.25
N THR A 16 -27.43 1.80 3.87
CA THR A 16 -28.01 2.75 4.83
C THR A 16 -28.99 2.09 5.80
N GLU A 17 -29.78 1.13 5.32
CA GLU A 17 -30.70 0.38 6.16
C GLU A 17 -29.94 -0.51 7.15
N VAL A 18 -28.88 -1.17 6.68
CA VAL A 18 -27.98 -1.96 7.54
C VAL A 18 -27.30 -1.08 8.60
N GLU A 19 -26.81 0.11 8.23
CA GLU A 19 -26.24 1.08 9.18
C GLU A 19 -27.26 1.50 10.26
N HIS A 20 -28.51 1.75 9.87
CA HIS A 20 -29.59 2.07 10.81
C HIS A 20 -29.90 0.88 11.73
N TYR A 21 -30.11 -0.29 11.14
CA TYR A 21 -30.48 -1.52 11.82
C TYR A 21 -29.47 -1.93 12.89
N LEU A 22 -28.17 -1.93 12.54
CA LEU A 22 -27.07 -2.21 13.46
C LEU A 22 -27.08 -1.26 14.67
N LYS A 23 -27.37 0.02 14.45
CA LYS A 23 -27.42 1.04 15.49
C LYS A 23 -28.66 0.91 16.37
N THR A 24 -29.84 0.78 15.77
CA THR A 24 -31.12 0.67 16.48
C THR A 24 -31.14 -0.54 17.40
N HIS A 25 -30.63 -1.68 16.93
CA HIS A 25 -30.60 -2.90 17.72
C HIS A 25 -29.33 -3.05 18.57
N GLN A 26 -28.36 -2.16 18.44
CA GLN A 26 -27.03 -2.24 19.07
C GLN A 26 -26.33 -3.60 18.88
N LEU A 27 -26.40 -4.16 17.67
CA LEU A 27 -25.90 -5.51 17.38
C LEU A 27 -24.38 -5.62 17.59
N ASP A 28 -23.98 -6.74 18.17
CA ASP A 28 -22.57 -7.11 18.38
C ASP A 28 -22.01 -7.79 17.13
N VAL A 29 -22.78 -8.72 16.55
CA VAL A 29 -22.41 -9.45 15.32
C VAL A 29 -23.62 -9.56 14.38
N LEU A 30 -23.40 -9.28 13.09
CA LEU A 30 -24.36 -9.51 12.01
C LEU A 30 -23.75 -10.46 10.96
N ALA A 31 -24.31 -11.65 10.82
CA ALA A 31 -24.00 -12.61 9.78
C ALA A 31 -24.84 -12.37 8.52
N VAL A 32 -24.21 -12.31 7.35
CA VAL A 32 -24.88 -11.92 6.11
C VAL A 32 -24.59 -12.92 5.00
N CYS A 33 -25.65 -13.41 4.36
CA CYS A 33 -25.58 -14.28 3.19
C CYS A 33 -25.95 -13.51 1.91
N GLU A 34 -25.50 -14.03 0.76
CA GLU A 34 -25.73 -13.46 -0.57
C GLU A 34 -25.32 -11.99 -0.69
N THR A 35 -24.09 -11.68 -0.29
CA THR A 35 -23.58 -10.31 -0.32
C THR A 35 -23.48 -9.73 -1.75
N PHE A 36 -23.28 -10.58 -2.75
CA PHE A 36 -23.06 -10.25 -4.17
C PHE A 36 -21.89 -9.27 -4.39
N LEU A 37 -20.93 -9.30 -3.48
CA LEU A 37 -19.73 -8.48 -3.55
C LEU A 37 -18.68 -9.18 -4.42
N LYS A 38 -18.02 -8.40 -5.28
CA LYS A 38 -16.82 -8.81 -5.99
C LYS A 38 -15.60 -8.45 -5.17
N THR A 39 -14.49 -9.15 -5.40
CA THR A 39 -13.18 -8.88 -4.77
C THR A 39 -12.75 -7.40 -4.87
N GLY A 40 -13.11 -6.70 -5.94
CA GLY A 40 -12.84 -5.26 -6.10
C GLY A 40 -13.87 -4.29 -5.49
N THR A 41 -15.06 -4.77 -5.10
CA THR A 41 -16.15 -3.93 -4.57
C THR A 41 -15.91 -3.59 -3.10
N LYS A 42 -16.01 -2.31 -2.74
CA LYS A 42 -15.78 -1.85 -1.36
C LYS A 42 -17.08 -1.75 -0.56
N LEU A 43 -17.08 -2.38 0.61
CA LEU A 43 -18.10 -2.20 1.63
C LEU A 43 -17.43 -1.75 2.93
N SER A 44 -17.98 -0.72 3.57
CA SER A 44 -17.51 -0.24 4.87
C SER A 44 -18.66 0.35 5.64
N ILE A 45 -18.84 -0.10 6.88
CA ILE A 45 -19.88 0.33 7.81
C ILE A 45 -19.15 0.97 9.01
N PRO A 46 -19.42 2.26 9.32
CA PRO A 46 -18.82 2.93 10.48
C PRO A 46 -19.13 2.17 11.78
N GLY A 47 -18.14 2.05 12.67
CA GLY A 47 -18.31 1.35 13.95
C GLY A 47 -18.16 -0.18 13.91
N TYR A 48 -17.98 -0.79 12.73
CA TYR A 48 -17.90 -2.24 12.58
C TYR A 48 -16.64 -2.68 11.79
N HIS A 49 -16.12 -3.88 12.11
CA HIS A 49 -15.22 -4.67 11.30
C HIS A 49 -16.04 -5.55 10.35
N ILE A 50 -15.57 -5.74 9.12
CA ILE A 50 -16.25 -6.59 8.13
C ILE A 50 -15.26 -7.65 7.65
N TYR A 51 -15.60 -8.90 7.88
CA TYR A 51 -14.94 -10.07 7.31
C TYR A 51 -15.86 -10.65 6.25
N ARG A 52 -15.33 -11.05 5.10
CA ARG A 52 -16.16 -11.60 4.02
C ARG A 52 -15.41 -12.64 3.20
N LYS A 53 -16.17 -13.54 2.58
CA LYS A 53 -15.73 -14.51 1.58
C LYS A 53 -16.58 -14.29 0.33
N ASP A 54 -15.95 -13.76 -0.71
CA ASP A 54 -16.60 -13.43 -1.99
C ASP A 54 -16.57 -14.69 -2.91
N ARG A 55 -17.67 -14.98 -3.63
CA ARG A 55 -17.70 -16.10 -4.59
C ARG A 55 -16.84 -15.79 -5.82
N ALA A 56 -16.06 -16.77 -6.28
CA ALA A 56 -15.27 -16.67 -7.51
C ALA A 56 -16.13 -17.02 -8.74
N GLY A 57 -16.04 -16.24 -9.82
CA GLY A 57 -16.69 -16.54 -11.11
C GLY A 57 -18.13 -16.03 -11.28
N ASP A 58 -19.03 -16.31 -10.32
CA ASP A 58 -20.46 -15.95 -10.41
C ASP A 58 -20.78 -14.61 -9.70
N PRO A 59 -21.59 -13.71 -10.30
CA PRO A 59 -22.06 -12.50 -9.64
C PRO A 59 -22.93 -12.70 -8.39
N LYS A 60 -23.52 -13.89 -8.16
CA LYS A 60 -24.42 -14.17 -7.03
C LYS A 60 -23.76 -15.10 -6.00
N GLY A 61 -23.99 -14.85 -4.70
CA GLY A 61 -23.39 -15.57 -3.57
C GLY A 61 -22.52 -14.70 -2.66
N GLY A 62 -21.72 -15.35 -1.82
CA GLY A 62 -20.77 -14.75 -0.88
C GLY A 62 -21.36 -14.47 0.51
N VAL A 63 -20.53 -14.63 1.54
CA VAL A 63 -20.91 -14.48 2.96
C VAL A 63 -20.06 -13.42 3.67
N ALA A 64 -20.60 -12.79 4.72
CA ALA A 64 -19.89 -11.81 5.52
C ALA A 64 -20.28 -11.84 7.01
N LEU A 65 -19.34 -11.48 7.87
CA LEU A 65 -19.53 -11.21 9.29
C LEU A 65 -19.19 -9.74 9.56
N ILE A 66 -20.16 -9.01 10.10
CA ILE A 66 -20.05 -7.61 10.49
C ILE A 66 -20.01 -7.54 12.02
N VAL A 67 -18.84 -7.22 12.58
CA VAL A 67 -18.55 -7.31 14.03
C VAL A 67 -18.34 -5.91 14.61
N LYS A 68 -18.99 -5.60 15.73
CA LYS A 68 -18.86 -4.28 16.38
C LYS A 68 -17.42 -4.03 16.82
N LYS A 69 -16.92 -2.82 16.53
CA LYS A 69 -15.57 -2.41 16.93
C LYS A 69 -15.47 -2.40 18.46
N GLY A 70 -14.36 -2.93 18.97
CA GLY A 70 -14.13 -3.07 20.40
C GLY A 70 -14.56 -4.43 20.96
N ILE A 71 -15.06 -5.37 20.15
CA ILE A 71 -15.20 -6.77 20.57
C ILE A 71 -13.87 -7.48 20.29
N GLN A 72 -13.33 -8.21 21.27
CA GLN A 72 -12.17 -9.07 21.07
C GLN A 72 -12.58 -10.34 20.33
N HIS A 73 -12.01 -10.56 19.15
CA HIS A 73 -12.30 -11.72 18.32
C HIS A 73 -11.13 -12.04 17.39
N LYS A 74 -11.03 -13.30 16.96
CA LYS A 74 -10.08 -13.79 15.96
C LYS A 74 -10.84 -14.38 14.78
N LEU A 75 -10.37 -14.13 13.57
CA LEU A 75 -10.91 -14.77 12.37
C LEU A 75 -10.36 -16.20 12.30
N SER A 76 -11.24 -17.18 12.15
CA SER A 76 -10.86 -18.59 12.13
C SER A 76 -10.38 -19.05 10.75
N THR A 77 -9.67 -20.17 10.74
CA THR A 77 -9.13 -20.78 9.51
C THR A 77 -10.25 -21.19 8.56
N ASP A 78 -9.98 -21.10 7.25
CA ASP A 78 -10.95 -21.55 6.25
C ASP A 78 -11.09 -23.07 6.30
N LEU A 79 -12.32 -23.56 6.44
CA LEU A 79 -12.64 -24.99 6.59
C LEU A 79 -12.71 -25.74 5.25
N HIS A 80 -12.44 -25.06 4.12
CA HIS A 80 -12.44 -25.63 2.77
C HIS A 80 -13.67 -26.51 2.49
N LEU A 81 -14.81 -25.84 2.42
CA LEU A 81 -16.12 -26.44 2.18
C LEU A 81 -16.43 -26.52 0.68
N GLN A 82 -17.20 -27.53 0.26
CA GLN A 82 -17.50 -27.82 -1.15
C GLN A 82 -18.84 -27.22 -1.62
N THR A 83 -19.84 -27.26 -0.75
CA THR A 83 -21.23 -26.90 -1.03
C THR A 83 -21.71 -25.73 -0.20
N ILE A 84 -21.23 -25.57 1.04
CA ILE A 84 -21.61 -24.48 1.93
C ILE A 84 -20.54 -23.37 1.85
N GLU A 85 -20.97 -22.15 1.60
CA GLU A 85 -20.11 -20.98 1.77
C GLU A 85 -20.14 -20.56 3.23
N ALA A 86 -19.00 -20.59 3.91
CA ALA A 86 -18.91 -20.17 5.29
C ALA A 86 -17.73 -19.25 5.57
N ILE A 87 -17.92 -18.38 6.55
CA ILE A 87 -16.86 -17.60 7.21
C ILE A 87 -17.11 -17.59 8.71
N SER A 88 -16.04 -17.70 9.50
CA SER A 88 -16.14 -17.90 10.94
C SER A 88 -15.24 -16.98 11.75
N ILE A 89 -15.73 -16.49 12.88
CA ILE A 89 -14.96 -15.76 13.89
C ILE A 89 -15.08 -16.45 15.25
N SER A 90 -14.00 -16.44 16.00
CA SER A 90 -13.96 -16.83 17.41
C SER A 90 -14.05 -15.56 18.27
N VAL A 91 -15.16 -15.35 18.94
CA VAL A 91 -15.40 -14.22 19.85
C VAL A 91 -14.99 -14.60 21.26
N SER A 92 -14.14 -13.79 21.89
CA SER A 92 -13.74 -14.00 23.29
C SER A 92 -14.81 -13.49 24.24
N THR A 93 -15.24 -14.34 25.18
CA THR A 93 -16.27 -14.01 26.16
C THR A 93 -15.78 -14.31 27.58
N ASN A 94 -16.54 -13.86 28.58
CA ASN A 94 -16.30 -14.21 29.99
C ASN A 94 -16.50 -15.70 30.32
N ARG A 95 -17.16 -16.47 29.44
CA ARG A 95 -17.43 -17.90 29.63
C ARG A 95 -16.62 -18.81 28.69
N GLY A 96 -15.64 -18.25 27.99
CA GLY A 96 -14.85 -18.96 26.98
C GLY A 96 -15.09 -18.46 25.55
N PRO A 97 -14.34 -18.97 24.56
CA PRO A 97 -14.45 -18.54 23.17
C PRO A 97 -15.67 -19.16 22.49
N ILE A 98 -16.48 -18.33 21.82
CA ILE A 98 -17.64 -18.76 21.03
C ILE A 98 -17.37 -18.54 19.55
N GLU A 99 -17.63 -19.56 18.75
CA GLU A 99 -17.47 -19.53 17.30
C GLU A 99 -18.77 -19.06 16.63
N ILE A 100 -18.74 -17.94 15.90
CA ILE A 100 -19.90 -17.43 15.15
C ILE A 100 -19.61 -17.56 13.67
N ILE A 101 -20.45 -18.33 12.98
CA ILE A 101 -20.28 -18.69 11.57
C ILE A 101 -21.43 -18.10 10.76
N SER A 102 -21.10 -17.38 9.68
CA SER A 102 -22.07 -17.05 8.63
C SER A 102 -22.00 -18.13 7.56
N ALA A 103 -23.10 -18.84 7.30
CA ALA A 103 -23.16 -19.96 6.37
C ALA A 103 -24.27 -19.78 5.31
N TYR A 104 -23.96 -20.12 4.05
CA TYR A 104 -24.90 -20.09 2.94
C TYR A 104 -24.79 -21.37 2.11
N HIS A 105 -25.89 -22.10 1.99
CA HIS A 105 -25.98 -23.23 1.07
C HIS A 105 -26.78 -22.82 -0.16
N PRO A 106 -26.17 -22.72 -1.36
CA PRO A 106 -26.91 -22.44 -2.58
C PRO A 106 -27.76 -23.66 -2.93
N GLY A 107 -29.08 -23.57 -2.74
CA GLY A 107 -30.01 -24.70 -2.90
C GLY A 107 -30.06 -25.35 -4.29
N GLY A 108 -29.34 -24.80 -5.28
CA GLY A 108 -29.10 -25.42 -6.58
C GLY A 108 -28.07 -26.57 -6.55
N ASN A 109 -27.18 -26.64 -5.55
CA ASN A 109 -26.23 -27.74 -5.40
C ASN A 109 -26.90 -28.92 -4.70
N LYS A 110 -27.09 -30.04 -5.42
CA LYS A 110 -27.81 -31.23 -4.93
C LYS A 110 -26.88 -32.34 -4.39
N ASN A 111 -25.58 -32.09 -4.22
CA ASN A 111 -24.65 -33.11 -3.72
C ASN A 111 -24.83 -33.34 -2.20
N ARG A 112 -25.63 -34.34 -1.84
CA ARG A 112 -25.97 -34.68 -0.45
C ARG A 112 -24.75 -35.08 0.38
N ALA A 113 -23.84 -35.90 -0.16
CA ALA A 113 -22.67 -36.37 0.56
C ALA A 113 -21.72 -35.22 0.92
N ALA A 114 -21.46 -34.34 -0.05
CA ALA A 114 -20.63 -33.15 0.17
C ALA A 114 -21.27 -32.18 1.17
N PHE A 115 -22.60 -32.00 1.15
CA PHE A 115 -23.33 -31.19 2.13
C PHE A 115 -23.19 -31.73 3.56
N ILE A 116 -23.36 -33.04 3.76
CA ILE A 116 -23.20 -33.67 5.08
C ILE A 116 -21.75 -33.57 5.57
N ASN A 117 -20.78 -33.77 4.68
CA ASN A 117 -19.36 -33.62 5.00
C ASN A 117 -19.02 -32.18 5.42
N ASP A 118 -19.54 -31.17 4.71
CA ASP A 118 -19.37 -29.77 5.07
C ASP A 118 -19.99 -29.44 6.43
N LEU A 119 -21.18 -29.96 6.72
CA LEU A 119 -21.81 -29.81 8.04
C LEU A 119 -20.95 -30.46 9.13
N THR A 120 -20.43 -31.66 8.89
CA THR A 120 -19.57 -32.36 9.85
C THR A 120 -18.28 -31.59 10.14
N LYS A 121 -17.68 -30.95 9.11
CA LYS A 121 -16.54 -30.05 9.30
C LYS A 121 -16.89 -28.82 10.12
N LEU A 122 -18.06 -28.22 9.87
CA LEU A 122 -18.55 -27.05 10.61
C LEU A 122 -18.89 -27.37 12.08
N THR A 123 -19.37 -28.59 12.37
CA THR A 123 -19.83 -28.98 13.71
C THR A 123 -18.75 -29.66 14.56
N ARG A 124 -17.67 -30.17 13.96
CA ARG A 124 -16.52 -30.77 14.69
C ARG A 124 -15.53 -29.75 15.28
N ILE A 125 -15.84 -28.46 15.21
CA ILE A 125 -15.03 -27.43 15.85
C ILE A 125 -15.09 -27.66 17.35
N LYS A 126 -13.94 -27.83 18.02
CA LYS A 126 -13.82 -28.12 19.47
C LYS A 126 -14.22 -26.94 20.39
N LYS A 127 -15.17 -26.10 19.96
CA LYS A 127 -15.65 -24.90 20.64
C LYS A 127 -17.17 -24.85 20.57
N GLU A 128 -17.78 -24.05 21.43
CA GLU A 128 -19.19 -23.71 21.29
C GLU A 128 -19.40 -22.87 20.04
N TYR A 129 -20.41 -23.20 19.22
CA TYR A 129 -20.62 -22.55 17.93
C TYR A 129 -22.06 -22.14 17.69
N PHE A 130 -22.23 -21.11 16.84
CA PHE A 130 -23.49 -20.68 16.25
C PHE A 130 -23.32 -20.54 14.74
N ILE A 131 -23.87 -21.48 13.98
CA ILE A 131 -23.91 -21.45 12.51
C ILE A 131 -25.20 -20.76 12.08
N CYS A 132 -25.07 -19.55 11.56
CA CYS A 132 -26.20 -18.68 11.23
C CYS A 132 -26.25 -18.41 9.72
N GLY A 133 -27.40 -18.61 9.09
CA GLY A 133 -27.61 -18.14 7.72
C GLY A 133 -28.66 -18.93 6.95
N ASP A 134 -28.68 -18.72 5.64
CA ASP A 134 -29.62 -19.37 4.73
C ASP A 134 -29.05 -20.70 4.23
N LEU A 135 -29.59 -21.80 4.77
CA LEU A 135 -29.18 -23.15 4.41
C LEU A 135 -30.06 -23.75 3.31
N ASN A 136 -31.05 -23.00 2.79
CA ASN A 136 -32.03 -23.49 1.82
C ASN A 136 -32.67 -24.85 2.20
N ALA A 137 -32.72 -25.13 3.51
CA ALA A 137 -33.17 -26.41 4.05
C ALA A 137 -34.61 -26.28 4.55
N ARG A 138 -35.54 -26.99 3.90
CA ARG A 138 -36.97 -26.96 4.23
C ARG A 138 -37.35 -28.22 4.98
N HIS A 139 -38.05 -28.07 6.10
CA HIS A 139 -38.62 -29.18 6.85
C HIS A 139 -39.86 -28.71 7.63
N ARG A 140 -40.79 -29.63 7.89
CA ARG A 140 -42.03 -29.33 8.61
C ARG A 140 -41.76 -28.88 10.06
N MET A 141 -40.71 -29.42 10.68
CA MET A 141 -40.29 -29.11 12.05
C MET A 141 -40.05 -27.61 12.30
N TRP A 142 -39.57 -26.87 11.30
CA TRP A 142 -39.33 -25.42 11.41
C TRP A 142 -40.31 -24.60 10.55
N ASN A 143 -41.58 -25.01 10.50
CA ASN A 143 -42.67 -24.26 9.88
C ASN A 143 -42.62 -24.13 8.35
N CYS A 144 -42.02 -25.10 7.64
CA CYS A 144 -42.15 -25.19 6.18
C CYS A 144 -43.30 -26.14 5.78
N LYS A 145 -43.99 -25.84 4.66
CA LYS A 145 -45.05 -26.73 4.14
C LYS A 145 -44.54 -28.11 3.72
N THR A 146 -43.36 -28.14 3.11
CA THR A 146 -42.74 -29.35 2.56
C THR A 146 -41.32 -29.51 3.08
N ALA A 147 -40.82 -30.75 3.08
CA ALA A 147 -39.45 -31.07 3.39
C ALA A 147 -38.64 -31.32 2.10
N ASN A 148 -37.43 -30.76 2.00
CA ASN A 148 -36.47 -31.09 0.94
C ASN A 148 -35.34 -31.99 1.48
N TRP A 149 -34.49 -32.51 0.59
CA TRP A 149 -33.41 -33.43 0.99
C TRP A 149 -32.43 -32.80 1.99
N ALA A 150 -32.12 -31.50 1.85
CA ALA A 150 -31.23 -30.78 2.77
C ALA A 150 -31.85 -30.63 4.16
N GLY A 151 -33.16 -30.33 4.23
CA GLY A 151 -33.89 -30.26 5.49
C GLY A 151 -34.04 -31.61 6.17
N LYS A 152 -34.29 -32.70 5.41
CA LYS A 152 -34.25 -34.06 5.96
C LYS A 152 -32.87 -34.37 6.56
N ALA A 153 -31.79 -34.07 5.83
CA ALA A 153 -30.43 -34.29 6.33
C ALA A 153 -30.11 -33.50 7.61
N LEU A 154 -30.52 -32.23 7.70
CA LEU A 154 -30.35 -31.44 8.94
C LEU A 154 -31.17 -32.01 10.10
N PHE A 155 -32.40 -32.42 9.84
CA PHE A 155 -33.26 -33.03 10.85
C PHE A 155 -32.65 -34.34 11.38
N ASP A 156 -32.22 -35.24 10.49
CA ASP A 156 -31.58 -36.51 10.86
C ASP A 156 -30.33 -36.29 11.72
N LEU A 157 -29.49 -35.30 11.38
CA LEU A 157 -28.29 -34.96 12.17
C LEU A 157 -28.63 -34.34 13.53
N SER A 158 -29.69 -33.54 13.61
CA SER A 158 -30.14 -32.96 14.87
C SER A 158 -30.71 -34.02 15.81
N GLN A 159 -31.47 -35.00 15.30
CA GLN A 159 -31.97 -36.13 16.08
C GLN A 159 -30.84 -37.01 16.63
N LYS A 160 -29.70 -37.08 15.93
CA LYS A 160 -28.47 -37.73 16.41
C LYS A 160 -27.70 -36.93 17.46
N GLY A 161 -28.22 -35.79 17.91
CA GLY A 161 -27.58 -34.95 18.93
C GLY A 161 -26.37 -34.15 18.46
N ILE A 162 -26.13 -34.03 17.14
CA ILE A 162 -24.96 -33.31 16.61
C ILE A 162 -25.06 -31.79 16.86
N PHE A 163 -26.27 -31.24 16.77
CA PHE A 163 -26.60 -29.84 17.07
C PHE A 163 -28.11 -29.65 17.29
N LEU A 164 -28.46 -28.53 17.93
CA LEU A 164 -29.81 -28.00 18.03
C LEU A 164 -30.09 -27.04 16.87
N ILE A 165 -31.33 -27.06 16.38
CA ILE A 165 -31.81 -26.16 15.34
C ILE A 165 -32.72 -25.11 15.98
N GLN A 166 -32.29 -23.85 15.92
CA GLN A 166 -33.10 -22.71 16.34
C GLN A 166 -33.69 -22.00 15.13
N HIS A 167 -34.97 -21.66 15.21
CA HIS A 167 -35.69 -20.98 14.16
C HIS A 167 -36.78 -20.06 14.76
N PRO A 168 -37.18 -19.00 14.03
CA PRO A 168 -38.31 -18.17 14.46
C PRO A 168 -39.65 -18.88 14.22
N SER A 169 -40.69 -18.38 14.90
CA SER A 169 -42.08 -18.83 14.68
C SER A 169 -42.69 -18.33 13.36
N ARG A 170 -42.11 -17.28 12.76
CA ARG A 170 -42.57 -16.69 11.50
C ARG A 170 -41.64 -17.03 10.33
N PRO A 171 -42.17 -17.18 9.10
CA PRO A 171 -41.35 -17.43 7.91
C PRO A 171 -40.27 -16.37 7.70
N THR A 172 -39.09 -16.83 7.30
CA THR A 172 -37.93 -15.95 7.07
C THR A 172 -37.86 -15.54 5.61
N TYR A 173 -38.18 -16.44 4.68
CA TYR A 173 -38.24 -16.21 3.24
C TYR A 173 -39.66 -15.96 2.76
N ASN A 174 -39.85 -14.83 2.06
CA ASN A 174 -41.13 -14.41 1.48
C ASN A 174 -40.99 -14.29 -0.04
N PRO A 175 -41.40 -15.31 -0.82
CA PRO A 175 -41.22 -15.30 -2.26
C PRO A 175 -42.03 -14.19 -2.95
N SER A 176 -41.44 -13.60 -3.98
CA SER A 176 -42.02 -12.50 -4.76
C SER A 176 -43.30 -12.92 -5.50
N SER A 177 -43.35 -14.17 -5.96
CA SER A 177 -44.49 -14.81 -6.62
C SER A 177 -45.42 -15.45 -5.60
N THR A 178 -46.72 -15.19 -5.76
CA THR A 178 -47.80 -15.77 -4.95
C THR A 178 -47.94 -17.28 -5.14
N LYS A 179 -47.37 -17.86 -6.21
CA LYS A 179 -47.36 -19.30 -6.49
C LYS A 179 -46.54 -20.10 -5.45
N PHE A 180 -45.52 -19.49 -4.86
CA PHE A 180 -44.69 -20.15 -3.85
C PHE A 180 -45.13 -19.76 -2.44
N SER A 181 -45.10 -20.72 -1.50
CA SER A 181 -45.36 -20.46 -0.09
C SER A 181 -44.13 -19.88 0.63
N PRO A 182 -44.31 -19.00 1.64
CA PRO A 182 -43.24 -18.62 2.54
C PRO A 182 -42.59 -19.83 3.22
N SER A 183 -41.32 -19.73 3.57
CA SER A 183 -40.58 -20.79 4.24
C SER A 183 -39.59 -20.24 5.27
N THR A 184 -39.25 -21.04 6.27
CA THR A 184 -38.21 -20.74 7.25
C THR A 184 -36.95 -21.49 6.83
N ILE A 185 -36.05 -20.81 6.12
CA ILE A 185 -34.81 -21.42 5.58
C ILE A 185 -33.55 -20.76 6.11
N ASP A 186 -33.72 -19.61 6.76
CA ASP A 186 -32.69 -18.96 7.56
C ASP A 186 -32.72 -19.60 8.96
N LEU A 187 -31.69 -20.39 9.29
CA LEU A 187 -31.63 -21.19 10.51
C LEU A 187 -30.37 -20.85 11.32
N THR A 188 -30.44 -21.13 12.63
CA THR A 188 -29.28 -21.08 13.53
C THR A 188 -29.03 -22.49 14.07
N LEU A 189 -27.88 -23.08 13.77
CA LEU A 189 -27.45 -24.38 14.32
C LEU A 189 -26.45 -24.13 15.47
N THR A 190 -26.60 -24.84 16.58
CA THR A 190 -25.74 -24.66 17.75
C THR A 190 -25.53 -25.95 18.52
N ASN A 191 -24.31 -26.17 19.03
CA ASN A 191 -24.02 -27.19 20.05
C ASN A 191 -23.93 -26.59 21.46
N SER A 192 -24.11 -25.27 21.58
CA SER A 192 -23.86 -24.58 22.84
C SER A 192 -24.99 -24.80 23.83
N HIS A 193 -24.61 -24.93 25.09
CA HIS A 193 -25.53 -24.99 26.22
C HIS A 193 -25.93 -23.59 26.72
N PHE A 194 -25.49 -22.51 26.05
CA PHE A 194 -25.88 -21.16 26.45
C PHE A 194 -27.38 -20.95 26.30
N GLU A 195 -27.96 -20.35 27.33
CA GLU A 195 -29.33 -19.86 27.27
C GLU A 195 -29.42 -18.75 26.21
N THR A 196 -30.34 -18.91 25.27
CA THR A 196 -30.57 -17.95 24.18
C THR A 196 -32.01 -17.47 24.21
N THR A 197 -32.23 -16.21 23.83
CA THR A 197 -33.60 -15.73 23.58
C THR A 197 -34.18 -16.42 22.34
N THR A 198 -35.48 -16.67 22.32
CA THR A 198 -36.18 -17.19 21.14
C THR A 198 -35.88 -16.33 19.90
N PRO A 199 -35.44 -16.92 18.77
CA PRO A 199 -35.18 -16.16 17.55
C PRO A 199 -36.42 -15.44 17.04
N THR A 200 -36.29 -14.17 16.67
CA THR A 200 -37.39 -13.35 16.16
C THR A 200 -37.06 -12.74 14.80
N THR A 201 -38.07 -12.60 13.93
CA THR A 201 -37.91 -11.96 12.62
C THR A 201 -38.17 -10.46 12.69
N SER A 202 -37.39 -9.67 11.94
CA SER A 202 -37.54 -8.22 11.83
C SER A 202 -37.88 -7.76 10.39
N PRO A 203 -38.82 -6.82 10.19
CA PRO A 203 -39.21 -6.32 8.87
C PRO A 203 -38.34 -5.15 8.35
N GLU A 204 -37.22 -4.84 9.00
CA GLU A 204 -36.50 -3.57 8.77
C GLU A 204 -35.63 -3.55 7.50
N LEU A 205 -35.00 -4.67 7.16
CA LEU A 205 -34.01 -4.76 6.08
C LEU A 205 -34.60 -5.27 4.76
N SER A 206 -34.42 -4.55 3.67
CA SER A 206 -35.21 -4.74 2.44
C SER A 206 -34.71 -5.85 1.51
N SER A 207 -35.00 -7.10 1.88
CA SER A 207 -34.78 -8.33 1.09
C SER A 207 -36.09 -9.14 1.00
N ASP A 208 -36.13 -10.15 0.12
CA ASP A 208 -37.13 -11.22 0.18
C ASP A 208 -36.98 -12.09 1.43
N HIS A 209 -35.84 -11.99 2.12
CA HIS A 209 -35.63 -12.55 3.45
C HIS A 209 -35.77 -11.50 4.57
N SER A 210 -36.34 -11.91 5.69
CA SER A 210 -36.42 -11.14 6.92
C SER A 210 -35.24 -11.50 7.84
N PRO A 211 -34.48 -10.52 8.37
CA PRO A 211 -33.42 -10.79 9.34
C PRO A 211 -33.97 -11.47 10.60
N ILE A 212 -33.17 -12.37 11.17
CA ILE A 212 -33.40 -13.00 12.47
C ILE A 212 -32.51 -12.34 13.52
N ILE A 213 -33.05 -12.12 14.72
CA ILE A 213 -32.33 -11.58 15.88
C ILE A 213 -32.51 -12.53 17.06
N PHE A 214 -31.41 -12.81 17.76
CA PHE A 214 -31.40 -13.50 19.04
C PHE A 214 -30.23 -13.01 19.91
N GLN A 215 -30.28 -13.31 21.20
CA GLN A 215 -29.26 -12.93 22.16
C GLN A 215 -28.84 -14.16 22.98
N ILE A 216 -27.53 -14.34 23.08
CA ILE A 216 -26.89 -15.25 24.04
C ILE A 216 -26.91 -14.55 25.40
N LYS A 217 -27.67 -15.10 26.37
CA LYS A 217 -27.85 -14.54 27.71
C LYS A 217 -26.60 -14.78 28.57
N LEU A 218 -26.47 -14.00 29.64
CA LEU A 218 -25.44 -14.13 30.69
C LEU A 218 -23.98 -14.20 30.19
N THR A 219 -23.76 -13.73 28.96
CA THR A 219 -22.49 -13.82 28.25
C THR A 219 -22.10 -12.45 27.71
N GLU A 220 -20.97 -11.94 28.19
CA GLU A 220 -20.43 -10.65 27.82
C GLU A 220 -19.22 -10.81 26.91
N THR A 221 -19.16 -10.00 25.85
CA THR A 221 -17.99 -9.95 24.98
C THR A 221 -16.84 -9.25 25.69
N MET A 222 -15.66 -9.86 25.67
CA MET A 222 -14.44 -9.19 26.08
C MET A 222 -14.21 -7.95 25.20
N LYS A 223 -14.02 -6.80 25.82
CA LYS A 223 -13.84 -5.54 25.09
C LYS A 223 -12.37 -5.30 24.81
N THR A 224 -12.04 -4.99 23.55
CA THR A 224 -10.73 -4.46 23.19
C THR A 224 -10.60 -3.04 23.72
N ALA A 225 -9.45 -2.71 24.31
CA ALA A 225 -9.18 -1.36 24.79
C ALA A 225 -9.43 -0.33 23.67
N THR A 226 -10.17 0.74 23.97
CA THR A 226 -10.39 1.81 23.00
C THR A 226 -9.05 2.41 22.62
N LYS A 227 -8.75 2.44 21.32
CA LYS A 227 -7.49 2.99 20.82
C LYS A 227 -7.38 4.47 21.17
N LYS A 228 -6.56 4.78 22.18
CA LYS A 228 -6.15 6.14 22.51
C LYS A 228 -5.09 6.61 21.53
N ILE A 229 -5.18 7.87 21.09
CA ILE A 229 -4.22 8.50 20.18
C ILE A 229 -3.68 9.76 20.83
N PHE A 230 -2.38 9.98 20.73
CA PHE A 230 -1.75 11.22 21.22
C PHE A 230 -2.15 12.44 20.40
N ASP A 231 -2.66 13.48 21.05
CA ASP A 231 -2.96 14.77 20.44
C ASP A 231 -1.79 15.74 20.59
N TYR A 232 -0.93 15.77 19.58
CA TYR A 232 0.18 16.71 19.52
C TYR A 232 -0.23 18.16 19.27
N SER A 233 -1.50 18.45 18.95
CA SER A 233 -1.93 19.84 18.74
C SER A 233 -2.07 20.61 20.05
N THR A 234 -2.34 19.89 21.14
CA THR A 234 -2.48 20.39 22.51
C THR A 234 -1.28 20.01 23.40
N ALA A 235 -0.18 19.53 22.82
CA ALA A 235 1.01 19.09 23.55
C ALA A 235 1.73 20.26 24.27
N ASN A 236 2.09 20.05 25.54
CA ASN A 236 2.90 20.99 26.33
C ASN A 236 4.41 20.77 26.07
N TRP A 237 4.92 21.35 24.99
CA TRP A 237 6.34 21.22 24.64
C TRP A 237 7.29 21.91 25.62
N LYS A 238 6.81 22.82 26.48
CA LYS A 238 7.64 23.41 27.55
C LYS A 238 7.93 22.35 28.62
N LEU A 239 6.88 21.66 29.10
CA LEU A 239 7.01 20.55 30.04
C LEU A 239 7.88 19.42 29.47
N PHE A 240 7.63 19.03 28.20
CA PHE A 240 8.45 18.03 27.50
C PHE A 240 9.95 18.36 27.54
N ARG A 241 10.32 19.61 27.28
CA ARG A 241 11.73 20.06 27.32
C ARG A 241 12.29 20.11 28.73
N HIS A 242 11.48 20.50 29.72
CA HIS A 242 11.89 20.59 31.11
C HIS A 242 12.25 19.20 31.67
N ILE A 243 11.38 18.20 31.49
CA ILE A 243 11.62 16.81 31.93
C ILE A 243 12.92 16.28 31.32
N ILE A 244 13.10 16.44 30.01
CA ILE A 244 14.32 15.97 29.33
C ILE A 244 15.56 16.69 29.85
N ASN A 245 15.51 18.01 30.08
CA ASN A 245 16.66 18.76 30.60
C ASN A 245 17.07 18.33 32.02
N ASN A 246 16.10 18.01 32.87
CA ASN A 246 16.36 17.61 34.25
C ASN A 246 16.93 16.18 34.30
N GLU A 247 16.35 15.25 33.54
CA GLU A 247 16.76 13.84 33.56
C GLU A 247 18.00 13.53 32.72
N THR A 248 18.32 14.37 31.73
CA THR A 248 19.53 14.17 30.91
C THR A 248 20.76 14.59 31.70
N MET A 249 21.55 13.66 32.22
CA MET A 249 22.83 13.97 32.88
C MET A 249 23.96 14.07 31.84
N LEU A 250 24.75 15.15 31.92
CA LEU A 250 25.94 15.37 31.06
C LEU A 250 27.26 15.16 31.82
N THR A 251 27.19 14.98 33.14
CA THR A 251 28.30 15.16 34.08
C THR A 251 29.45 14.13 33.96
N ASN A 252 29.26 13.03 33.23
CA ASN A 252 30.28 11.98 33.07
C ASN A 252 30.79 11.80 31.61
N MET A 253 30.53 12.76 30.71
CA MET A 253 30.86 12.62 29.29
C MET A 253 32.12 13.37 28.88
N HIS A 254 33.27 12.95 29.41
CA HIS A 254 34.56 13.33 28.84
C HIS A 254 34.74 12.66 27.46
N HIS A 255 35.36 13.40 26.54
CA HIS A 255 35.41 13.12 25.10
C HIS A 255 36.01 11.75 24.67
N ASN A 256 36.53 10.93 25.60
CA ASN A 256 37.33 9.74 25.31
C ASN A 256 36.95 8.43 26.05
N SER A 257 35.87 8.36 26.86
CA SER A 257 35.69 7.20 27.77
C SER A 257 34.70 6.11 27.35
N ILE A 258 33.83 6.33 26.35
CA ILE A 258 32.82 5.33 25.95
C ILE A 258 33.29 4.60 24.69
N THR A 259 34.08 3.55 24.87
CA THR A 259 34.51 2.63 23.79
C THR A 259 33.67 1.36 23.75
N ASN A 260 32.98 1.01 24.84
CA ASN A 260 32.19 -0.22 24.93
C ASN A 260 30.80 -0.05 24.30
N THR A 261 30.46 -0.93 23.36
CA THR A 261 29.14 -1.00 22.71
C THR A 261 27.98 -1.18 23.69
N ASP A 262 28.18 -1.86 24.82
CA ASP A 262 27.15 -2.03 25.85
C ASP A 262 26.81 -0.73 26.57
N GLN A 263 27.81 0.10 26.84
CA GLN A 263 27.61 1.41 27.44
C GLN A 263 26.84 2.33 26.48
N ILE A 264 27.15 2.27 25.18
CA ILE A 264 26.41 3.00 24.13
C ILE A 264 24.94 2.57 24.13
N ASN A 265 24.67 1.27 24.16
CA ASN A 265 23.30 0.76 24.18
C ASN A 265 22.54 1.17 25.45
N LYS A 266 23.17 1.10 26.63
CA LYS A 266 22.58 1.59 27.90
C LYS A 266 22.23 3.08 27.85
N LEU A 267 23.11 3.91 27.28
CA LEU A 267 22.83 5.35 27.11
C LEU A 267 21.66 5.60 26.16
N ILE A 268 21.57 4.86 25.05
CA ILE A 268 20.46 4.94 24.11
C ILE A 268 19.14 4.54 24.78
N ASP A 269 19.18 3.53 25.65
CA ASP A 269 18.02 3.04 26.39
C ASP A 269 17.50 4.06 27.38
N ASN A 270 18.38 4.58 28.22
CA ASN A 270 18.04 5.62 29.18
C ASN A 270 17.46 6.84 28.45
N PHE A 271 18.08 7.26 27.36
CA PHE A 271 17.59 8.39 26.58
C PHE A 271 16.22 8.12 25.93
N THR A 272 16.01 6.91 25.43
CA THR A 272 14.72 6.48 24.85
C THR A 272 13.62 6.49 25.92
N VAL A 273 13.91 5.97 27.10
CA VAL A 273 12.98 5.96 28.25
C VAL A 273 12.62 7.38 28.66
N THR A 274 13.61 8.27 28.85
CA THR A 274 13.38 9.68 29.18
C THR A 274 12.50 10.39 28.14
N ILE A 275 12.75 10.18 26.84
CA ILE A 275 11.91 10.75 25.78
C ILE A 275 10.47 10.25 25.86
N LEU A 276 10.27 8.95 26.10
CA LEU A 276 8.94 8.34 26.15
C LEU A 276 8.17 8.77 27.41
N LYS A 277 8.86 8.91 28.55
CA LYS A 277 8.30 9.45 29.80
C LYS A 277 7.84 10.88 29.60
N ALA A 278 8.73 11.76 29.14
CA ALA A 278 8.40 13.16 28.83
C ALA A 278 7.24 13.28 27.84
N HIS A 279 7.18 12.38 26.85
CA HIS A 279 6.07 12.34 25.89
C HIS A 279 4.73 11.93 26.53
N LYS A 280 4.73 10.93 27.41
CA LYS A 280 3.51 10.46 28.09
C LYS A 280 2.92 11.55 28.99
N GLU A 281 3.76 12.32 29.67
CA GLU A 281 3.33 13.40 30.56
C GLU A 281 2.93 14.68 29.79
N ALA A 282 3.68 15.05 28.75
CA ALA A 282 3.47 16.30 28.04
C ALA A 282 2.41 16.24 26.93
N VAL A 283 2.03 15.06 26.45
CA VAL A 283 1.12 14.90 25.31
C VAL A 283 -0.16 14.17 25.71
N PRO A 284 -1.32 14.85 25.69
CA PRO A 284 -2.58 14.23 26.10
C PRO A 284 -3.02 13.15 25.12
N GLN A 285 -3.69 12.13 25.65
CA GLN A 285 -4.30 11.06 24.88
C GLN A 285 -5.80 11.32 24.68
N ILE A 286 -6.25 11.26 23.43
CA ILE A 286 -7.67 11.40 23.07
C ILE A 286 -8.20 10.11 22.45
N THR A 287 -9.47 9.83 22.69
CA THR A 287 -10.19 8.77 21.97
C THR A 287 -10.74 9.38 20.67
N PRO A 288 -10.42 8.83 19.49
CA PRO A 288 -10.94 9.35 18.24
C PRO A 288 -12.46 9.25 18.23
N GLY A 289 -13.13 10.36 17.88
CA GLY A 289 -14.59 10.42 17.83
C GLY A 289 -15.18 9.37 16.87
N GLN A 290 -16.25 8.72 17.30
CA GLN A 290 -17.00 7.80 16.45
C GLN A 290 -17.78 8.59 15.40
N TYR A 291 -17.59 8.26 14.13
CA TYR A 291 -18.37 8.86 13.05
C TYR A 291 -19.80 8.35 13.11
N ASN A 292 -20.70 9.17 13.65
CA ASN A 292 -22.12 8.89 13.73
C ASN A 292 -22.88 9.80 12.76
N ILE A 293 -23.35 9.25 11.64
CA ILE A 293 -24.39 9.91 10.86
C ILE A 293 -25.67 9.82 11.71
N LYS A 294 -26.16 10.97 12.19
CA LYS A 294 -27.50 11.04 12.79
C LYS A 294 -28.52 10.99 11.66
N ILE A 295 -29.35 9.96 11.65
CA ILE A 295 -30.50 9.85 10.73
C ILE A 295 -31.54 10.87 11.22
N PRO A 296 -32.04 11.77 10.36
CA PRO A 296 -33.06 12.75 10.77
C PRO A 296 -34.36 12.08 11.23
N PRO A 297 -35.10 12.69 12.18
CA PRO A 297 -36.34 12.12 12.72
C PRO A 297 -37.39 11.76 11.65
N HIS A 298 -37.58 12.61 10.64
CA HIS A 298 -38.50 12.37 9.52
C HIS A 298 -38.17 11.07 8.76
N LEU A 299 -36.89 10.81 8.47
CA LEU A 299 -36.49 9.60 7.77
C LEU A 299 -36.75 8.35 8.62
N THR A 300 -36.60 8.47 9.94
CA THR A 300 -37.00 7.42 10.89
C THR A 300 -38.51 7.15 10.86
N GLN A 301 -39.35 8.18 10.73
CA GLN A 301 -40.79 8.00 10.57
C GLN A 301 -41.14 7.26 9.27
N ILE A 302 -40.52 7.63 8.13
CA ILE A 302 -40.73 6.92 6.86
C ILE A 302 -40.32 5.45 6.97
N ILE A 303 -39.19 5.16 7.62
CA ILE A 303 -38.76 3.77 7.88
C ILE A 303 -39.81 3.01 8.70
N LYS A 304 -40.37 3.62 9.75
CA LYS A 304 -41.45 3.01 10.56
C LYS A 304 -42.69 2.69 9.74
N ILE A 305 -43.16 3.62 8.90
CA ILE A 305 -44.31 3.43 8.01
C ILE A 305 -44.04 2.31 7.01
N LYS A 306 -42.85 2.32 6.37
CA LYS A 306 -42.42 1.24 5.47
C LYS A 306 -42.48 -0.12 6.17
N ASN A 307 -41.93 -0.22 7.38
CA ASN A 307 -41.90 -1.46 8.15
C ASN A 307 -43.31 -1.94 8.54
N MET A 308 -44.23 -1.02 8.84
CA MET A 308 -45.64 -1.34 9.06
C MET A 308 -46.30 -1.91 7.79
N LEU A 309 -46.18 -1.21 6.65
CA LEU A 309 -46.74 -1.66 5.38
C LEU A 309 -46.12 -2.97 4.90
N ARG A 310 -44.84 -3.22 5.19
CA ARG A 310 -44.18 -4.49 4.88
C ARG A 310 -44.76 -5.64 5.71
N ARG A 311 -45.04 -5.42 7.00
CA ARG A 311 -45.74 -6.41 7.84
C ARG A 311 -47.12 -6.74 7.27
N ILE A 312 -47.86 -5.73 6.82
CA ILE A 312 -49.17 -5.92 6.16
C ILE A 312 -49.01 -6.71 4.86
N SER A 313 -48.06 -6.33 4.00
CA SER A 313 -47.80 -7.02 2.73
C SER A 313 -47.36 -8.48 2.92
N GLN A 314 -46.61 -8.78 3.97
CA GLN A 314 -46.18 -10.15 4.31
C GLN A 314 -47.36 -11.00 4.82
N ARG A 315 -48.26 -10.42 5.62
CA ARG A 315 -49.49 -11.10 6.08
C ARG A 315 -50.50 -11.28 4.95
N HIS A 316 -50.72 -10.23 4.15
CA HIS A 316 -51.71 -10.18 3.07
C HIS A 316 -51.02 -10.10 1.71
N ARG A 317 -50.47 -11.22 1.25
CA ARG A 317 -49.65 -11.30 0.02
C ARG A 317 -50.39 -10.92 -1.27
N ARG A 318 -51.72 -10.95 -1.27
CA ARG A 318 -52.58 -10.52 -2.38
C ARG A 318 -52.79 -8.99 -2.44
N CYS A 319 -52.42 -8.26 -1.37
CA CYS A 319 -52.52 -6.80 -1.35
C CYS A 319 -51.40 -6.15 -2.18
N SER A 320 -51.69 -5.95 -3.47
CA SER A 320 -50.75 -5.34 -4.42
C SER A 320 -50.40 -3.89 -4.06
N LEU A 321 -51.36 -3.15 -3.49
CA LEU A 321 -51.18 -1.77 -3.04
C LEU A 321 -50.12 -1.65 -1.94
N ALA A 322 -50.19 -2.48 -0.90
CA ALA A 322 -49.19 -2.47 0.18
C ALA A 322 -47.77 -2.75 -0.34
N LYS A 323 -47.63 -3.70 -1.29
CA LYS A 323 -46.34 -4.01 -1.93
C LYS A 323 -45.81 -2.85 -2.77
N LYS A 324 -46.67 -2.19 -3.56
CA LYS A 324 -46.30 -1.00 -4.34
C LYS A 324 -45.85 0.15 -3.44
N LEU A 325 -46.57 0.41 -2.34
CA LEU A 325 -46.22 1.44 -1.37
C LEU A 325 -44.90 1.15 -0.64
N VAL A 326 -44.63 -0.10 -0.27
CA VAL A 326 -43.34 -0.50 0.32
C VAL A 326 -42.19 -0.18 -0.62
N ASN A 327 -42.31 -0.53 -1.91
CA ASN A 327 -41.28 -0.24 -2.91
C ASN A 327 -41.09 1.27 -3.10
N PHE A 328 -42.18 2.03 -3.18
CA PHE A 328 -42.14 3.49 -3.27
C PHE A 328 -41.42 4.13 -2.07
N LEU A 329 -41.78 3.74 -0.84
CA LEU A 329 -41.12 4.25 0.36
C LEU A 329 -39.66 3.83 0.45
N GLN A 330 -39.31 2.63 -0.02
CA GLN A 330 -37.93 2.17 -0.09
C GLN A 330 -37.09 3.04 -1.04
N ASP A 331 -37.62 3.39 -2.21
CA ASP A 331 -36.95 4.29 -3.15
C ASP A 331 -36.88 5.72 -2.60
N LYS A 332 -37.92 6.21 -1.92
CA LYS A 332 -37.91 7.49 -1.21
C LYS A 332 -36.82 7.54 -0.13
N ILE A 333 -36.74 6.52 0.74
CA ILE A 333 -35.69 6.39 1.77
C ILE A 333 -34.30 6.41 1.12
N ARG A 334 -34.13 5.68 0.01
CA ARG A 334 -32.86 5.64 -0.72
C ARG A 334 -32.49 7.03 -1.27
N HIS A 335 -33.43 7.73 -1.88
CA HIS A 335 -33.22 9.06 -2.42
C HIS A 335 -32.84 10.05 -1.31
N GLU A 336 -33.63 10.15 -0.24
CA GLU A 336 -33.38 11.04 0.91
C GLU A 336 -32.08 10.71 1.64
N SER A 337 -31.76 9.42 1.81
CA SER A 337 -30.48 9.01 2.40
C SER A 337 -29.29 9.49 1.58
N ASN A 338 -29.41 9.44 0.24
CA ASN A 338 -28.37 9.90 -0.67
C ASN A 338 -28.26 11.42 -0.67
N THR A 339 -29.37 12.17 -0.58
CA THR A 339 -29.33 13.64 -0.45
C THR A 339 -28.66 14.04 0.85
N LEU A 340 -29.03 13.45 1.99
CA LEU A 340 -28.40 13.72 3.29
C LEU A 340 -26.89 13.46 3.31
N ARG A 341 -26.45 12.35 2.69
CA ARG A 341 -25.01 12.05 2.53
C ARG A 341 -24.31 13.11 1.67
N ASN A 342 -24.94 13.53 0.58
CA ASN A 342 -24.42 14.60 -0.28
C ASN A 342 -24.35 15.93 0.46
N ASP A 343 -25.33 16.26 1.29
CA ASP A 343 -25.36 17.50 2.07
C ASP A 343 -24.31 17.50 3.18
N SER A 344 -24.13 16.38 3.89
CA SER A 344 -23.05 16.20 4.87
C SER A 344 -21.67 16.33 4.20
N TRP A 345 -21.50 15.72 3.02
CA TRP A 345 -20.30 15.87 2.22
C TRP A 345 -20.09 17.32 1.79
N ASN A 346 -21.14 18.00 1.33
CA ASN A 346 -21.09 19.40 0.93
C ASN A 346 -20.78 20.33 2.09
N LYS A 347 -21.34 20.11 3.29
CA LYS A 347 -20.97 20.82 4.53
C LYS A 347 -19.49 20.66 4.86
N THR A 348 -18.95 19.46 4.64
CA THR A 348 -17.52 19.20 4.81
C THR A 348 -16.69 19.97 3.77
N LEU A 349 -17.15 20.03 2.52
CA LEU A 349 -16.50 20.77 1.44
C LEU A 349 -16.57 22.29 1.64
N THR A 350 -17.68 22.85 2.13
CA THR A 350 -17.80 24.28 2.46
C THR A 350 -16.89 24.65 3.63
N ALA A 351 -16.82 23.83 4.67
CA ALA A 351 -15.86 24.03 5.76
C ALA A 351 -14.40 24.02 5.28
N ILE A 352 -14.07 23.18 4.29
CA ILE A 352 -12.75 23.18 3.64
C ILE A 352 -12.56 24.43 2.78
N SER A 353 -13.61 24.85 2.08
CA SER A 353 -13.63 26.03 1.22
C SER A 353 -13.32 27.32 2.00
N ASN A 354 -13.90 27.44 3.19
CA ASN A 354 -13.74 28.60 4.07
C ASN A 354 -12.43 28.55 4.88
N SER A 355 -11.82 27.37 5.02
CA SER A 355 -10.54 27.20 5.71
C SER A 355 -9.39 27.73 4.87
N LYS A 356 -8.60 28.67 5.41
CA LYS A 356 -7.32 29.11 4.82
C LYS A 356 -6.29 27.97 4.72
N ASN A 357 -6.46 26.90 5.51
CA ASN A 357 -5.54 25.76 5.55
C ASN A 357 -6.03 24.57 4.68
N ASN A 358 -5.36 24.35 3.55
CA ASN A 358 -5.70 23.29 2.59
C ASN A 358 -5.36 21.85 3.06
N ASN A 359 -4.78 21.68 4.26
CA ASN A 359 -4.39 20.36 4.75
C ASN A 359 -5.56 19.37 4.89
N LYS A 360 -6.77 19.85 5.24
CA LYS A 360 -7.98 19.01 5.33
C LYS A 360 -8.36 18.45 3.95
N MET A 361 -8.33 19.29 2.91
CA MET A 361 -8.55 18.86 1.52
C MET A 361 -7.54 17.79 1.09
N TRP A 362 -6.25 18.00 1.36
CA TRP A 362 -5.21 17.03 1.01
C TRP A 362 -5.33 15.71 1.73
N LYS A 363 -5.79 15.70 3.00
CA LYS A 363 -6.11 14.46 3.71
C LYS A 363 -7.23 13.69 3.00
N LEU A 364 -8.33 14.35 2.63
CA LEU A 364 -9.45 13.70 1.93
C LEU A 364 -9.06 13.19 0.54
N VAL A 365 -8.33 13.99 -0.24
CA VAL A 365 -7.81 13.56 -1.55
C VAL A 365 -6.89 12.35 -1.39
N LYS A 366 -6.02 12.35 -0.37
CA LYS A 366 -5.15 11.21 -0.10
C LYS A 366 -5.94 9.98 0.32
N LEU A 367 -7.01 10.13 1.11
CA LEU A 367 -7.91 9.03 1.49
C LEU A 367 -8.66 8.44 0.28
N LEU A 368 -9.03 9.26 -0.70
CA LEU A 368 -9.73 8.78 -1.91
C LEU A 368 -8.76 8.18 -2.93
N LYS A 369 -7.54 8.71 -3.04
CA LYS A 369 -6.47 8.15 -3.88
C LYS A 369 -5.91 6.85 -3.30
N ASN A 370 -5.69 6.82 -1.99
CA ASN A 370 -5.20 5.65 -1.28
C ASN A 370 -6.40 4.80 -0.89
N GLN A 371 -6.71 3.84 -1.74
CA GLN A 371 -7.64 2.78 -1.40
C GLN A 371 -7.16 2.10 -0.11
N THR A 372 -8.05 1.90 0.88
CA THR A 372 -7.72 1.36 2.19
C THR A 372 -6.79 0.15 2.08
N ASN A 373 -5.63 0.23 2.74
CA ASN A 373 -4.56 -0.77 2.76
C ASN A 373 -4.93 -2.04 3.55
N HIS A 374 -6.16 -2.55 3.40
CA HIS A 374 -6.46 -3.87 3.95
C HIS A 374 -5.79 -4.89 3.04
N VAL A 375 -4.90 -5.70 3.60
CA VAL A 375 -4.30 -6.83 2.88
C VAL A 375 -5.45 -7.82 2.61
N PRO A 376 -5.87 -8.03 1.34
CA PRO A 376 -6.89 -9.01 1.01
C PRO A 376 -6.50 -10.41 1.51
N PRO A 377 -7.42 -11.39 1.46
CA PRO A 377 -7.04 -12.79 1.63
C PRO A 377 -5.81 -13.13 0.80
N LEU A 378 -4.81 -13.78 1.40
CA LEU A 378 -3.60 -14.20 0.70
C LEU A 378 -3.78 -15.65 0.24
N ILE A 379 -3.37 -15.97 -0.99
CA ILE A 379 -3.47 -17.32 -1.55
C ILE A 379 -2.06 -17.90 -1.64
N ILE A 380 -1.81 -19.01 -0.95
CA ILE A 380 -0.55 -19.77 -0.97
C ILE A 380 -0.90 -21.25 -1.12
N ASP A 381 -0.35 -21.91 -2.14
CA ASP A 381 -0.54 -23.34 -2.39
C ASP A 381 -2.02 -23.77 -2.33
N ASN A 382 -2.90 -23.00 -2.99
CA ASN A 382 -4.36 -23.14 -3.00
C ASN A 382 -5.08 -22.97 -1.64
N LYS A 383 -4.37 -22.57 -0.57
CA LYS A 383 -4.95 -22.20 0.73
C LYS A 383 -5.20 -20.70 0.79
N THR A 384 -6.36 -20.31 1.30
CA THR A 384 -6.75 -18.89 1.47
C THR A 384 -6.55 -18.46 2.91
N LEU A 385 -5.51 -17.64 3.15
CA LEU A 385 -5.18 -17.09 4.45
C LEU A 385 -6.02 -15.85 4.71
N LEU A 386 -6.82 -15.91 5.76
CA LEU A 386 -7.72 -14.83 6.16
C LEU A 386 -7.19 -14.08 7.38
N ALA A 387 -6.61 -14.80 8.35
CA ALA A 387 -6.19 -14.28 9.64
C ALA A 387 -4.96 -13.36 9.53
N PRO A 388 -4.89 -12.22 10.27
CA PRO A 388 -3.78 -11.27 10.16
C PRO A 388 -2.41 -11.82 10.56
N ASP A 389 -2.36 -12.70 11.57
CA ASP A 389 -1.17 -13.39 12.06
C ASP A 389 -0.58 -14.34 11.01
N GLU A 390 -1.42 -15.18 10.40
CA GLU A 390 -1.01 -16.06 9.29
C GLU A 390 -0.52 -15.25 8.09
N LYS A 391 -1.18 -14.13 7.78
CA LYS A 391 -0.75 -13.23 6.70
C LYS A 391 0.61 -12.59 6.98
N CYS A 392 0.88 -12.21 8.23
CA CYS A 392 2.20 -11.69 8.63
C CYS A 392 3.29 -12.72 8.37
N GLU A 393 3.04 -13.97 8.77
CA GLU A 393 4.01 -15.07 8.65
C GLU A 393 4.24 -15.47 7.19
N ALA A 394 3.16 -15.60 6.41
CA ALA A 394 3.22 -15.80 4.96
C ALA A 394 4.07 -14.75 4.23
N LEU A 395 3.89 -13.47 4.56
CA LEU A 395 4.69 -12.38 3.99
C LEU A 395 6.14 -12.44 4.48
N ARG A 396 6.38 -12.78 5.74
CA ARG A 396 7.73 -12.98 6.30
C ARG A 396 8.49 -14.03 5.52
N THR A 397 7.93 -15.22 5.31
CA THR A 397 8.58 -16.32 4.58
C THR A 397 8.94 -15.90 3.15
N VAL A 398 8.05 -15.17 2.46
CA VAL A 398 8.33 -14.69 1.10
C VAL A 398 9.43 -13.61 1.09
N PHE A 399 9.42 -12.68 2.05
CA PHE A 399 10.46 -11.66 2.15
C PHE A 399 11.81 -12.22 2.59
N GLU A 400 11.85 -13.21 3.46
CA GLU A 400 13.07 -13.92 3.84
C GLU A 400 13.69 -14.63 2.64
N LYS A 401 12.89 -15.40 1.89
CA LYS A 401 13.34 -16.08 0.66
C LYS A 401 13.89 -15.12 -0.40
N VAL A 402 13.42 -13.88 -0.41
CA VAL A 402 13.90 -12.83 -1.33
C VAL A 402 15.35 -12.42 -1.03
N HIS A 403 15.80 -12.54 0.22
CA HIS A 403 17.15 -12.18 0.67
C HIS A 403 18.15 -13.33 0.60
N LEU A 404 17.71 -14.54 0.21
CA LEU A 404 18.62 -15.67 0.00
C LEU A 404 19.33 -15.51 -1.34
N ASN A 405 20.66 -15.38 -1.31
CA ASN A 405 21.48 -15.40 -2.51
C ASN A 405 21.42 -16.79 -3.14
N THR A 406 20.83 -16.90 -4.34
CA THR A 406 20.64 -18.19 -5.05
C THR A 406 21.94 -18.70 -5.70
N PHE A 407 23.03 -17.96 -5.60
CA PHE A 407 24.34 -18.31 -6.17
C PHE A 407 25.09 -19.22 -5.19
N ASN A 408 24.91 -20.54 -5.34
CA ASN A 408 25.51 -21.58 -4.48
C ASN A 408 26.99 -21.89 -4.78
N THR A 409 27.61 -21.27 -5.79
CA THR A 409 29.00 -21.56 -6.14
C THR A 409 29.97 -20.77 -5.28
N THR A 410 30.56 -21.42 -4.28
CA THR A 410 31.70 -20.91 -3.50
C THR A 410 32.95 -20.89 -4.39
N SER A 411 33.18 -19.80 -5.11
CA SER A 411 34.39 -19.62 -5.90
C SER A 411 35.60 -19.28 -5.02
N THR A 412 36.82 -19.50 -5.51
CA THR A 412 38.04 -19.04 -4.81
C THR A 412 38.06 -17.52 -4.62
N ALA A 413 37.45 -16.76 -5.53
CA ALA A 413 37.29 -15.30 -5.39
C ALA A 413 36.33 -14.92 -4.26
N ASP A 414 35.27 -15.72 -4.03
CA ASP A 414 34.33 -15.50 -2.92
C ASP A 414 35.03 -15.63 -1.57
N ASN A 415 35.90 -16.64 -1.42
CA ASN A 415 36.65 -16.86 -0.19
C ASN A 415 37.61 -15.70 0.10
N LYS A 416 38.26 -15.13 -0.92
CA LYS A 416 39.10 -13.93 -0.77
C LYS A 416 38.28 -12.72 -0.30
N VAL A 417 37.11 -12.49 -0.89
CA VAL A 417 36.20 -11.40 -0.49
C VAL A 417 35.74 -11.58 0.95
N LYS A 418 35.33 -12.79 1.34
CA LYS A 418 34.93 -13.11 2.71
C LYS A 418 36.04 -12.90 3.71
N LYS A 419 37.26 -13.37 3.41
CA LYS A 419 38.44 -13.21 4.28
C LYS A 419 38.73 -11.72 4.55
N ILE A 420 38.81 -10.91 3.51
CA ILE A 420 39.05 -9.46 3.66
C ILE A 420 37.92 -8.78 4.43
N ALA A 421 36.66 -9.14 4.18
CA ALA A 421 35.53 -8.59 4.93
C ALA A 421 35.57 -8.97 6.42
N GLN A 422 36.02 -10.20 6.74
CA GLN A 422 36.23 -10.66 8.12
C GLN A 422 37.42 -9.93 8.78
N ASP A 423 38.54 -9.76 8.08
CA ASP A 423 39.72 -9.05 8.59
C ASP A 423 39.37 -7.60 8.97
N ILE A 424 38.60 -6.91 8.12
CA ILE A 424 38.11 -5.54 8.39
C ILE A 424 37.21 -5.51 9.64
N GLN A 425 36.44 -6.56 9.89
CA GLN A 425 35.54 -6.65 11.03
C GLN A 425 36.29 -6.95 12.33
N ASN A 426 37.30 -7.83 12.27
CA ASN A 426 38.06 -8.27 13.44
C ASN A 426 39.10 -7.23 13.90
N ASN A 427 39.63 -6.42 12.98
CA ASN A 427 40.55 -5.35 13.34
C ASN A 427 39.86 -4.36 14.28
N GLN A 428 40.51 -3.96 15.38
CA GLN A 428 39.99 -2.90 16.25
C GLN A 428 39.93 -1.56 15.52
N CYS A 429 38.89 -0.76 15.77
CA CYS A 429 38.79 0.59 15.22
C CYS A 429 39.65 1.54 16.06
N THR A 430 40.95 1.57 15.81
CA THR A 430 41.92 2.44 16.50
C THR A 430 41.96 3.85 15.94
N THR A 431 40.99 4.23 15.10
CA THR A 431 41.03 5.50 14.37
C THR A 431 40.51 6.64 15.22
N THR A 432 41.40 7.53 15.66
CA THR A 432 41.04 8.83 16.20
C THR A 432 40.39 9.67 15.11
N LEU A 433 39.10 9.99 15.30
CA LEU A 433 38.38 10.87 14.38
C LEU A 433 39.01 12.26 14.40
N SER A 434 39.27 12.82 13.22
CA SER A 434 39.71 14.21 13.13
C SER A 434 38.59 15.17 13.61
N PRO A 435 38.91 16.40 14.04
CA PRO A 435 37.89 17.38 14.45
C PRO A 435 36.84 17.69 13.38
N ALA A 436 37.19 17.54 12.10
CA ALA A 436 36.27 17.68 10.97
C ALA A 436 35.27 16.51 10.87
N GLU A 437 35.65 15.33 11.37
CA GLU A 437 34.87 14.11 11.40
C GLU A 437 34.08 13.94 12.72
N LEU A 438 34.07 14.93 13.60
CA LEU A 438 33.20 14.91 14.78
C LEU A 438 31.83 15.51 14.45
N VAL A 439 30.77 14.83 14.91
CA VAL A 439 29.39 15.30 14.79
C VAL A 439 29.18 16.44 15.77
N LYS A 440 28.77 17.59 15.25
CA LYS A 440 28.49 18.78 16.06
C LYS A 440 26.99 18.87 16.37
N PRO A 441 26.56 19.33 17.57
CA PRO A 441 25.14 19.52 17.90
C PRO A 441 24.38 20.41 16.90
N LYS A 442 25.06 21.43 16.33
CA LYS A 442 24.51 22.31 15.29
C LYS A 442 24.14 21.54 14.01
N GLU A 443 24.91 20.53 13.65
CA GLU A 443 24.66 19.66 12.49
C GLU A 443 23.38 18.85 12.72
N ILE A 444 23.26 18.20 13.88
CA ILE A 444 22.07 17.43 14.28
C ILE A 444 20.84 18.35 14.25
N LYS A 445 20.93 19.56 14.83
CA LYS A 445 19.83 20.54 14.81
C LYS A 445 19.36 20.88 13.39
N LYS A 446 20.29 21.03 12.45
CA LYS A 446 19.99 21.26 11.02
C LYS A 446 19.28 20.07 10.39
N ILE A 447 19.73 18.84 10.67
CA ILE A 447 19.08 17.60 10.20
C ILE A 447 17.65 17.53 10.74
N LEU A 448 17.46 17.76 12.05
CA LEU A 448 16.17 17.72 12.73
C LEU A 448 15.17 18.73 12.16
N LYS A 449 15.59 19.98 11.92
CA LYS A 449 14.75 21.03 11.32
C LYS A 449 14.17 20.59 9.97
N ASN A 450 14.99 19.93 9.16
CA ASN A 450 14.65 19.45 7.82
C ASN A 450 13.87 18.12 7.80
N LEU A 451 13.65 17.46 8.95
CA LEU A 451 12.85 16.24 9.00
C LEU A 451 11.38 16.53 8.65
N LYS A 452 10.74 15.58 7.95
CA LYS A 452 9.30 15.64 7.70
C LYS A 452 8.56 15.23 8.97
N THR A 453 7.75 16.14 9.53
CA THR A 453 7.11 16.00 10.85
C THR A 453 6.12 14.82 10.97
N LYS A 454 5.45 14.42 9.87
CA LYS A 454 4.38 13.40 9.87
C LYS A 454 4.83 12.09 9.21
N LYS A 455 5.94 11.53 9.68
CA LYS A 455 6.44 10.22 9.24
C LYS A 455 6.10 9.13 10.28
N SER A 456 5.98 7.90 9.81
CA SER A 456 5.76 6.72 10.67
C SER A 456 6.99 6.46 11.54
N MET A 457 6.76 6.04 12.79
CA MET A 457 7.79 5.66 13.75
C MET A 457 8.26 4.22 13.57
N GLY A 458 9.45 3.91 14.11
CA GLY A 458 10.01 2.55 14.18
C GLY A 458 9.49 1.78 15.40
N LEU A 459 10.26 0.80 15.85
CA LEU A 459 9.95 -0.02 17.04
C LEU A 459 10.16 0.75 18.36
N ASP A 460 10.99 1.80 18.35
CA ASP A 460 11.31 2.66 19.50
C ASP A 460 10.15 3.57 19.95
N ASN A 461 9.07 3.63 19.16
CA ASN A 461 7.95 4.54 19.39
C ASN A 461 8.33 6.03 19.50
N ILE A 462 9.46 6.44 18.93
CA ILE A 462 9.85 7.86 18.85
C ILE A 462 9.48 8.41 17.47
N ASN A 463 8.92 9.62 17.44
CA ASN A 463 8.52 10.28 16.19
C ASN A 463 9.27 11.60 15.93
N ASN A 464 9.19 12.07 14.68
CA ASN A 464 9.87 13.30 14.26
C ASN A 464 9.33 14.59 14.93
N ARG A 465 8.16 14.57 15.60
CA ARG A 465 7.66 15.73 16.36
C ARG A 465 8.40 15.86 17.68
N MET A 466 8.62 14.74 18.37
CA MET A 466 9.39 14.67 19.60
C MET A 466 10.83 15.14 19.33
N LEU A 467 11.46 14.60 18.29
CA LEU A 467 12.85 14.96 17.95
C LEU A 467 13.03 16.45 17.63
N LYS A 468 12.06 17.08 16.95
CA LYS A 468 12.12 18.52 16.64
C LYS A 468 12.01 19.43 17.87
N ASN A 469 11.48 18.92 18.97
CA ASN A 469 11.29 19.66 20.21
C ASN A 469 12.30 19.29 21.29
N LEU A 470 13.35 18.53 20.96
CA LEU A 470 14.42 18.22 21.91
C LEU A 470 15.16 19.50 22.36
N PRO A 471 15.51 19.60 23.65
CA PRO A 471 16.30 20.72 24.15
C PRO A 471 17.78 20.60 23.77
N ASN A 472 18.55 21.68 23.92
CA ASN A 472 19.97 21.70 23.55
C ASN A 472 20.80 20.65 24.32
N LYS A 473 20.49 20.41 25.61
CA LYS A 473 21.16 19.38 26.44
C LYS A 473 21.07 17.99 25.80
N ALA A 474 19.90 17.63 25.27
CA ALA A 474 19.68 16.38 24.55
C ALA A 474 20.44 16.33 23.21
N LEU A 475 20.59 17.46 22.51
CA LEU A 475 21.37 17.50 21.26
C LEU A 475 22.87 17.26 21.51
N ILE A 476 23.39 17.74 22.65
CA ILE A 476 24.75 17.47 23.08
C ILE A 476 24.91 15.98 23.38
N LEU A 477 23.99 15.38 24.16
CA LEU A 477 24.00 13.94 24.43
C LEU A 477 24.00 13.09 23.15
N ILE A 478 23.09 13.38 22.21
CA ILE A 478 23.03 12.67 20.92
C ILE A 478 24.34 12.81 20.15
N SER A 479 24.99 13.98 20.19
CA SER A 479 26.27 14.19 19.50
C SER A 479 27.38 13.30 20.08
N HIS A 480 27.43 13.15 21.41
CA HIS A 480 28.38 12.23 22.05
C HIS A 480 28.09 10.78 21.66
N ILE A 481 26.83 10.34 21.74
CA ILE A 481 26.44 8.98 21.32
C ILE A 481 26.86 8.71 19.87
N PHE A 482 26.58 9.65 18.96
CA PHE A 482 26.95 9.50 17.55
C PHE A 482 28.46 9.42 17.36
N ASN A 483 29.24 10.27 18.07
CA ASN A 483 30.70 10.24 17.99
C ASN A 483 31.29 8.94 18.55
N SER A 484 30.78 8.44 19.68
CA SER A 484 31.19 7.14 20.23
C SER A 484 30.86 5.98 19.29
N CYS A 485 29.69 6.02 18.64
CA CYS A 485 29.32 5.04 17.60
C CYS A 485 30.28 5.10 16.39
N LEU A 486 30.68 6.30 15.98
CA LEU A 486 31.61 6.49 14.85
C LEU A 486 33.02 6.04 15.18
N GLN A 487 33.53 6.35 16.38
CA GLN A 487 34.86 5.92 16.85
C GLN A 487 34.94 4.39 16.95
N SER A 488 33.92 3.76 17.54
CA SER A 488 33.84 2.30 17.67
C SER A 488 33.49 1.58 16.35
N GLY A 489 33.02 2.29 15.33
CA GLY A 489 32.49 1.69 14.10
C GLY A 489 31.21 0.86 14.34
N TYR A 490 30.48 1.16 15.40
CA TYR A 490 29.28 0.43 15.83
C TYR A 490 27.99 1.15 15.42
N PHE A 491 27.05 0.41 14.84
CA PHE A 491 25.69 0.87 14.61
C PHE A 491 24.73 0.18 15.61
N PRO A 492 24.07 0.94 16.51
CA PRO A 492 23.26 0.37 17.60
C PRO A 492 22.17 -0.62 17.16
N ASP A 493 22.08 -1.77 17.84
CA ASP A 493 21.16 -2.86 17.48
C ASP A 493 19.69 -2.45 17.53
N LYS A 494 19.30 -1.63 18.51
CA LYS A 494 17.93 -1.09 18.61
C LYS A 494 17.55 -0.17 17.46
N TRP A 495 18.54 0.47 16.82
CA TRP A 495 18.31 1.26 15.61
C TRP A 495 18.31 0.41 14.34
N LYS A 496 18.90 -0.79 14.36
CA LYS A 496 18.84 -1.77 13.24
C LYS A 496 17.52 -2.53 13.20
N ALA A 497 16.96 -2.86 14.36
CA ALA A 497 15.70 -3.59 14.49
C ALA A 497 14.56 -2.88 13.71
N THR A 498 13.88 -3.64 12.84
CA THR A 498 12.98 -3.04 11.84
C THR A 498 11.59 -3.59 11.89
N LYS A 499 10.63 -2.66 11.85
CA LYS A 499 9.23 -2.94 11.55
C LYS A 499 9.01 -2.93 10.04
N VAL A 500 8.78 -4.09 9.44
CA VAL A 500 8.53 -4.24 7.99
C VAL A 500 7.03 -4.12 7.72
N ILE A 501 6.65 -3.20 6.83
CA ILE A 501 5.27 -3.06 6.35
C ILE A 501 5.21 -3.45 4.88
N ALA A 502 4.28 -4.34 4.55
CA ALA A 502 4.01 -4.75 3.18
C ALA A 502 3.21 -3.67 2.42
N ILE A 503 3.79 -3.11 1.34
CA ILE A 503 3.10 -2.16 0.45
C ILE A 503 2.77 -2.85 -0.88
N PRO A 504 1.49 -2.85 -1.32
CA PRO A 504 1.09 -3.51 -2.56
C PRO A 504 1.74 -2.89 -3.81
N LYS A 505 2.20 -3.74 -4.74
CA LYS A 505 2.69 -3.30 -6.06
C LYS A 505 1.50 -2.86 -6.93
N PRO A 506 1.54 -1.68 -7.58
CA PRO A 506 0.41 -1.16 -8.31
C PRO A 506 0.07 -2.04 -9.54
N GLY A 507 -1.22 -2.32 -9.76
CA GLY A 507 -1.69 -3.05 -10.95
C GLY A 507 -1.41 -4.55 -10.97
N LYS A 508 -1.00 -5.13 -9.84
CA LYS A 508 -0.79 -6.58 -9.67
C LYS A 508 -1.88 -7.16 -8.76
N ASP A 509 -2.04 -8.47 -8.83
CA ASP A 509 -2.95 -9.21 -7.96
C ASP A 509 -2.40 -9.25 -6.52
N HIS A 510 -3.13 -8.63 -5.59
CA HIS A 510 -2.72 -8.49 -4.19
C HIS A 510 -3.08 -9.69 -3.31
N THR A 511 -3.71 -10.72 -3.88
CA THR A 511 -3.87 -12.01 -3.19
C THR A 511 -2.54 -12.78 -3.11
N LYS A 512 -1.57 -12.49 -3.98
CA LYS A 512 -0.25 -13.14 -3.97
C LYS A 512 0.75 -12.37 -3.10
N PRO A 513 1.37 -12.99 -2.08
CA PRO A 513 2.34 -12.32 -1.19
C PRO A 513 3.57 -11.73 -1.92
N SER A 514 4.00 -12.34 -3.04
CA SER A 514 5.13 -11.86 -3.87
C SER A 514 4.88 -10.49 -4.53
N ASN A 515 3.61 -10.05 -4.59
CA ASN A 515 3.21 -8.77 -5.14
C ASN A 515 3.25 -7.61 -4.14
N TYR A 516 3.89 -7.80 -2.99
CA TYR A 516 4.14 -6.74 -2.00
C TYR A 516 5.60 -6.32 -2.00
N ARG A 517 5.86 -5.09 -1.54
CA ARG A 517 7.20 -4.58 -1.24
C ARG A 517 7.42 -4.54 0.28
N PRO A 518 8.52 -5.09 0.80
CA PRO A 518 8.86 -4.93 2.21
C PRO A 518 9.41 -3.51 2.44
N ILE A 519 8.68 -2.65 3.14
CA ILE A 519 9.18 -1.32 3.53
C ILE A 519 9.61 -1.33 4.99
N SER A 520 10.88 -1.04 5.22
CA SER A 520 11.53 -0.98 6.51
C SER A 520 11.24 0.33 7.24
N LEU A 521 10.55 0.26 8.37
CA LEU A 521 10.41 1.36 9.32
C LEU A 521 11.48 1.26 10.42
N LEU A 522 12.52 2.07 10.23
CA LEU A 522 13.66 2.29 11.12
C LEU A 522 13.37 3.33 12.22
N SER A 523 14.13 3.27 13.32
CA SER A 523 14.15 4.29 14.39
C SER A 523 14.31 5.70 13.81
N CYS A 524 13.58 6.67 14.38
CA CYS A 524 13.72 8.07 13.93
C CYS A 524 15.08 8.65 14.31
N ILE A 525 15.63 8.28 15.48
CA ILE A 525 16.99 8.70 15.90
C ILE A 525 18.03 8.01 15.01
N GLY A 526 17.88 6.70 14.79
CA GLY A 526 18.73 5.95 13.85
C GLY A 526 18.79 6.60 12.46
N LYS A 527 17.66 7.09 11.93
CA LYS A 527 17.64 7.84 10.65
C LYS A 527 18.37 9.18 10.67
N VAL A 528 18.47 9.84 11.82
CA VAL A 528 19.28 11.06 11.96
C VAL A 528 20.75 10.65 11.86
N PHE A 529 21.13 9.57 12.54
CA PHE A 529 22.49 9.04 12.47
C PHE A 529 22.88 8.58 11.07
N GLU A 530 22.02 7.82 10.40
CA GLU A 530 22.19 7.41 9.00
C GLU A 530 22.45 8.60 8.07
N LYS A 531 21.79 9.74 8.29
CA LYS A 531 22.00 10.94 7.46
C LYS A 531 23.37 11.57 7.69
N THR A 532 23.85 11.57 8.92
CA THR A 532 25.19 12.03 9.27
C THR A 532 26.25 11.13 8.63
N ILE A 533 26.08 9.81 8.70
CA ILE A 533 26.95 8.84 8.02
C ILE A 533 26.90 9.04 6.49
N ALA A 534 25.69 9.16 5.92
CA ALA A 534 25.51 9.34 4.48
C ALA A 534 26.14 10.63 3.96
N TYR A 535 26.13 11.71 4.76
CA TYR A 535 26.80 12.95 4.41
C TYR A 535 28.31 12.74 4.25
N ARG A 536 28.95 12.11 5.23
CA ARG A 536 30.41 11.85 5.23
C ARG A 536 30.84 10.90 4.11
N ILE A 537 30.12 9.80 3.92
CA ILE A 537 30.37 8.85 2.82
C ILE A 537 30.18 9.56 1.47
N SER A 538 29.20 10.44 1.34
CA SER A 538 28.98 11.21 0.11
C SER A 538 30.08 12.21 -0.17
N GLU A 539 30.68 12.83 0.85
CA GLU A 539 31.84 13.72 0.68
C GLU A 539 33.05 12.94 0.16
N HIS A 540 33.38 11.80 0.80
CA HIS A 540 34.47 10.94 0.37
C HIS A 540 34.26 10.39 -1.06
N ALA A 541 33.06 9.90 -1.37
CA ALA A 541 32.73 9.39 -2.70
C ALA A 541 32.81 10.48 -3.80
N SER A 542 32.57 11.74 -3.43
CA SER A 542 32.69 12.88 -4.36
C SER A 542 34.14 13.29 -4.57
N ALA A 543 34.93 13.33 -3.49
CA ALA A 543 36.36 13.66 -3.54
C ALA A 543 37.14 12.65 -4.41
N ASN A 544 36.80 11.36 -4.30
CA ASN A 544 37.49 10.28 -5.03
C ASN A 544 36.84 9.92 -6.37
N ASN A 545 35.84 10.68 -6.85
CA ASN A 545 35.09 10.39 -8.08
C ASN A 545 34.62 8.93 -8.20
N THR A 546 34.24 8.33 -7.07
CA THR A 546 33.91 6.90 -6.97
C THR A 546 32.74 6.52 -7.87
N ILE A 547 31.72 7.37 -7.94
CA ILE A 547 30.48 7.08 -8.67
C ILE A 547 30.61 7.56 -10.11
N GLN A 548 30.39 6.65 -11.06
CA GLN A 548 30.48 6.95 -12.50
C GLN A 548 29.55 8.11 -12.91
N HIS A 549 30.04 8.98 -13.80
CA HIS A 549 29.27 10.12 -14.29
C HIS A 549 27.97 9.74 -15.02
N SER A 550 27.86 8.51 -15.53
CA SER A 550 26.65 7.98 -16.17
C SER A 550 25.53 7.60 -15.21
N GLN A 551 25.80 7.54 -13.90
CA GLN A 551 24.81 7.24 -12.85
C GLN A 551 24.05 8.51 -12.45
N PHE A 552 22.75 8.50 -12.71
CA PHE A 552 21.85 9.62 -12.44
C PHE A 552 20.85 9.29 -11.30
N GLY A 553 20.71 8.02 -10.93
CA GLY A 553 19.85 7.55 -9.86
C GLY A 553 20.38 7.95 -8.49
N PHE A 554 19.49 8.46 -7.64
CA PHE A 554 19.78 8.89 -6.26
C PHE A 554 20.92 9.92 -6.10
N GLN A 555 21.31 10.60 -7.17
CA GLN A 555 22.33 11.64 -7.16
C GLN A 555 21.71 13.02 -6.92
N LYS A 556 22.39 13.86 -6.14
CA LYS A 556 21.95 15.23 -5.87
C LYS A 556 21.87 16.02 -7.17
N SER A 557 20.78 16.77 -7.36
CA SER A 557 20.53 17.61 -8.54
C SER A 557 20.39 16.88 -9.88
N LEU A 558 20.36 15.54 -9.90
CA LEU A 558 20.07 14.74 -11.09
C LEU A 558 18.64 14.18 -11.04
N SER A 559 18.05 13.95 -12.22
CA SER A 559 16.65 13.55 -12.35
C SER A 559 16.47 12.57 -13.50
N THR A 560 15.35 11.85 -13.48
CA THR A 560 14.95 10.95 -14.59
C THR A 560 14.85 11.70 -15.92
N VAL A 561 14.41 12.96 -15.90
CA VAL A 561 14.30 13.79 -17.10
C VAL A 561 15.68 14.11 -17.69
N HIS A 562 16.71 14.33 -16.87
CA HIS A 562 18.07 14.55 -17.36
C HIS A 562 18.61 13.32 -18.10
N GLN A 563 18.37 12.11 -17.57
CA GLN A 563 18.81 10.88 -18.22
C GLN A 563 18.06 10.61 -19.53
N LEU A 564 16.73 10.82 -19.53
CA LEU A 564 15.91 10.75 -20.74
C LEU A 564 16.35 11.77 -21.79
N HIS A 565 16.76 12.97 -21.38
CA HIS A 565 17.30 13.99 -22.26
C HIS A 565 18.59 13.50 -22.94
N ARG A 566 19.53 12.95 -22.17
CA ARG A 566 20.79 12.41 -22.71
C ARG A 566 20.54 11.28 -23.71
N LEU A 567 19.61 10.37 -23.42
CA LEU A 567 19.21 9.30 -24.34
C LEU A 567 18.61 9.86 -25.64
N LYS A 568 17.60 10.73 -25.52
CA LYS A 568 16.94 11.34 -26.67
C LYS A 568 17.92 12.12 -27.55
N ASN A 569 18.78 12.94 -26.94
CA ASN A 569 19.74 13.75 -27.67
C ASN A 569 20.71 12.87 -28.48
N ASN A 570 21.21 11.79 -27.89
CA ASN A 570 22.07 10.83 -28.58
C ASN A 570 21.35 10.20 -29.78
N VAL A 571 20.14 9.68 -29.57
CA VAL A 571 19.33 9.03 -30.63
C VAL A 571 19.00 10.01 -31.76
N VAL A 572 18.65 11.26 -31.45
CA VAL A 572 18.37 12.28 -32.48
C VAL A 572 19.63 12.64 -33.25
N LYS A 573 20.78 12.82 -32.56
CA LYS A 573 22.08 13.12 -33.19
C LYS A 573 22.50 12.01 -34.15
N THR A 574 22.30 10.74 -33.78
CA THR A 574 22.65 9.59 -34.63
C THR A 574 21.70 9.42 -35.81
N MET A 575 20.39 9.63 -35.60
CA MET A 575 19.40 9.65 -36.69
C MET A 575 19.71 10.72 -37.74
N ASN A 576 20.10 11.93 -37.31
CA ASN A 576 20.46 13.01 -38.23
C ASN A 576 21.71 12.66 -39.06
N ARG A 577 22.57 11.79 -38.55
CA ARG A 577 23.75 11.24 -39.26
C ARG A 577 23.42 9.99 -40.10
N LYS A 578 22.13 9.74 -40.39
CA LYS A 578 21.64 8.56 -41.12
C LYS A 578 22.08 7.22 -40.50
N LYS A 579 22.29 7.17 -39.18
CA LYS A 579 22.59 5.94 -38.42
C LYS A 579 21.35 5.48 -37.64
N SER A 580 21.26 4.18 -37.39
CA SER A 580 20.27 3.58 -36.50
C SER A 580 20.88 3.38 -35.10
N THR A 581 20.03 3.35 -34.07
CA THR A 581 20.45 3.14 -32.68
C THR A 581 19.65 1.99 -32.07
N GLY A 582 20.33 0.94 -31.62
CA GLY A 582 19.72 -0.09 -30.78
C GLY A 582 19.88 0.28 -29.31
N LEU A 583 18.81 0.08 -28.53
CA LEU A 583 18.79 0.27 -27.08
C LEU A 583 18.25 -1.01 -26.43
N ILE A 584 18.91 -1.49 -25.39
CA ILE A 584 18.37 -2.51 -24.47
C ILE A 584 18.25 -1.90 -23.08
N THR A 585 17.12 -2.13 -22.42
CA THR A 585 16.90 -1.83 -21.01
C THR A 585 16.91 -3.14 -20.23
N LEU A 586 17.79 -3.23 -19.23
CA LEU A 586 17.98 -4.38 -18.36
C LEU A 586 17.39 -4.07 -16.98
N ASP A 587 16.53 -4.95 -16.47
CA ASP A 587 15.96 -4.88 -15.12
C ASP A 587 16.72 -5.83 -14.20
N THR A 588 17.34 -5.31 -13.14
CA THR A 588 17.95 -6.16 -12.10
C THR A 588 16.88 -6.64 -11.11
N GLU A 589 16.81 -7.95 -10.88
CA GLU A 589 15.84 -8.52 -9.95
C GLU A 589 16.16 -8.12 -8.52
N LYS A 590 15.17 -7.50 -7.86
CA LYS A 590 15.21 -7.24 -6.41
C LYS A 590 16.53 -6.57 -5.98
N ALA A 591 17.00 -5.60 -6.76
CA ALA A 591 18.36 -5.05 -6.69
C ALA A 591 18.82 -4.63 -5.27
N PHE A 592 17.93 -3.97 -4.50
CA PHE A 592 18.22 -3.58 -3.12
C PHE A 592 18.27 -4.78 -2.18
N ASP A 593 17.46 -5.80 -2.40
CA ASP A 593 17.32 -6.96 -1.52
C ASP A 593 18.42 -8.02 -1.77
N SER A 594 19.12 -7.95 -2.91
CA SER A 594 20.17 -8.90 -3.34
C SER A 594 21.60 -8.40 -3.14
N VAL A 595 21.81 -7.23 -2.51
CA VAL A 595 23.17 -6.69 -2.30
C VAL A 595 23.96 -7.62 -1.38
N TRP A 596 25.03 -8.21 -1.88
CA TRP A 596 25.90 -9.09 -1.08
C TRP A 596 26.72 -8.26 -0.07
N HIS A 597 26.52 -8.52 1.22
CA HIS A 597 27.10 -7.73 2.32
C HIS A 597 28.63 -7.74 2.30
N ASP A 598 29.26 -8.91 2.22
CA ASP A 598 30.73 -9.01 2.20
C ASP A 598 31.31 -8.34 0.94
N GLY A 599 30.63 -8.51 -0.20
CA GLY A 599 30.99 -7.84 -1.44
C GLY A 599 30.94 -6.31 -1.34
N LEU A 600 29.96 -5.75 -0.64
CA LEU A 600 29.88 -4.31 -0.37
C LEU A 600 31.03 -3.82 0.50
N ILE A 601 31.34 -4.53 1.59
CA ILE A 601 32.44 -4.20 2.50
C ILE A 601 33.78 -4.24 1.75
N TYR A 602 34.01 -5.29 0.95
CA TYR A 602 35.19 -5.42 0.11
C TYR A 602 35.32 -4.26 -0.89
N LYS A 603 34.22 -3.85 -1.55
CA LYS A 603 34.26 -2.71 -2.48
C LYS A 603 34.59 -1.39 -1.79
N LEU A 604 34.05 -1.15 -0.58
CA LEU A 604 34.40 0.04 0.21
C LEU A 604 35.90 0.07 0.53
N HIS A 605 36.46 -1.06 0.92
CA HIS A 605 37.89 -1.19 1.18
C HIS A 605 38.73 -0.92 -0.09
N GLN A 606 38.36 -1.52 -1.23
CA GLN A 606 39.07 -1.31 -2.50
C GLN A 606 39.02 0.15 -2.98
N GLN A 607 37.98 0.89 -2.62
CA GLN A 607 37.80 2.30 -2.97
C GLN A 607 38.43 3.26 -1.95
N LYS A 608 39.23 2.73 -1.01
CA LYS A 608 39.97 3.48 0.01
C LYS A 608 39.08 4.32 0.95
N PHE A 609 37.86 3.86 1.22
CA PHE A 609 37.03 4.46 2.26
C PHE A 609 37.70 4.31 3.64
N PRO A 610 37.59 5.30 4.54
CA PRO A 610 38.13 5.21 5.89
C PRO A 610 37.62 3.97 6.64
N SER A 611 38.47 3.40 7.49
CA SER A 611 38.18 2.21 8.32
C SER A 611 36.89 2.35 9.11
N TYR A 612 36.68 3.48 9.79
CA TYR A 612 35.49 3.73 10.61
C TYR A 612 34.20 3.76 9.77
N GLN A 613 34.26 4.30 8.54
CA GLN A 613 33.12 4.33 7.63
C GLN A 613 32.78 2.92 7.13
N THR A 614 33.80 2.12 6.82
CA THR A 614 33.61 0.74 6.37
C THR A 614 33.05 -0.14 7.50
N LYS A 615 33.57 0.00 8.72
CA LYS A 615 33.08 -0.74 9.91
C LYS A 615 31.66 -0.37 10.29
N ILE A 616 31.32 0.93 10.30
CA ILE A 616 29.96 1.33 10.64
C ILE A 616 28.93 0.88 9.61
N VAL A 617 29.31 0.84 8.32
CA VAL A 617 28.46 0.27 7.26
C VAL A 617 28.32 -1.24 7.43
N SER A 618 29.40 -1.96 7.77
CA SER A 618 29.35 -3.39 8.09
C SER A 618 28.40 -3.66 9.25
N SER A 619 28.53 -2.91 10.35
CA SER A 619 27.65 -3.02 11.52
C SER A 619 26.19 -2.69 11.18
N PHE A 620 25.94 -1.72 10.29
CA PHE A 620 24.59 -1.31 9.86
C PHE A 620 23.84 -2.38 9.03
N ILE A 621 24.55 -3.14 8.18
CA ILE A 621 23.92 -4.11 7.26
C ILE A 621 23.82 -5.52 7.85
N LYS A 622 24.72 -5.91 8.76
CA LYS A 622 24.73 -7.24 9.41
C LYS A 622 23.79 -7.33 10.62
N ASP A 623 23.36 -8.55 10.93
CA ASP A 623 22.58 -8.93 12.11
C ASP A 623 21.38 -8.01 12.37
N ARG A 624 20.54 -7.89 11.35
CA ARG A 624 19.42 -6.97 11.34
C ARG A 624 18.10 -7.70 11.56
N PRO A 625 17.53 -7.70 12.78
CA PRO A 625 16.26 -8.36 13.04
C PRO A 625 15.11 -7.59 12.38
N ASN A 626 14.39 -8.26 11.49
CA ASN A 626 13.20 -7.77 10.80
C ASN A 626 11.97 -8.53 11.28
N SER A 627 10.86 -7.81 11.49
CA SER A 627 9.54 -8.43 11.73
C SER A 627 8.48 -7.78 10.84
N VAL A 628 7.60 -8.59 10.23
CA VAL A 628 6.50 -8.12 9.38
C VAL A 628 5.27 -7.79 10.23
N HIS A 629 4.68 -6.61 10.02
CA HIS A 629 3.55 -6.13 10.82
C HIS A 629 2.32 -5.86 9.94
N ILE A 630 1.17 -6.42 10.33
CA ILE A 630 -0.15 -6.13 9.75
C ILE A 630 -1.10 -5.76 10.90
N GLY A 631 -1.50 -4.49 10.94
CA GLY A 631 -2.30 -3.99 12.06
C GLY A 631 -1.51 -4.05 13.37
N GLU A 632 -2.03 -4.82 14.32
CA GLU A 632 -1.42 -5.06 15.64
C GLU A 632 -0.68 -6.41 15.73
N CYS A 633 -0.80 -7.26 14.70
CA CYS A 633 -0.11 -8.54 14.63
C CYS A 633 1.32 -8.37 14.07
N LYS A 634 2.26 -9.16 14.59
CA LYS A 634 3.65 -9.24 14.14
C LYS A 634 4.03 -10.70 13.80
N SER A 635 4.88 -10.89 12.81
CA SER A 635 5.52 -12.18 12.53
C SER A 635 6.62 -12.49 13.53
N GLN A 636 7.18 -13.71 13.47
CA GLN A 636 8.48 -13.99 14.07
C GLN A 636 9.57 -13.09 13.44
N SER A 637 10.64 -12.86 14.20
CA SER A 637 11.80 -12.10 13.73
C SER A 637 12.67 -12.96 12.82
N TYR A 638 13.24 -12.37 11.77
CA TYR A 638 14.19 -13.03 10.88
C TYR A 638 15.35 -12.09 10.53
N ILE A 639 16.49 -12.65 10.13
CA ILE A 639 17.70 -11.90 9.77
C ILE A 639 17.92 -12.05 8.26
N PRO A 640 17.86 -10.97 7.46
CA PRO A 640 18.19 -11.02 6.03
C PRO A 640 19.65 -11.38 5.80
N ALA A 641 19.90 -12.40 4.98
CA ALA A 641 21.27 -12.80 4.59
C ALA A 641 21.92 -11.86 3.56
N ALA A 642 21.12 -11.07 2.84
CA ALA A 642 21.58 -10.11 1.86
C ALA A 642 20.64 -8.90 1.77
N GLY A 643 21.13 -7.84 1.12
CA GLY A 643 20.37 -6.65 0.79
C GLY A 643 20.55 -5.50 1.76
N VAL A 644 20.09 -4.33 1.33
CA VAL A 644 20.07 -3.08 2.10
C VAL A 644 18.62 -2.66 2.35
N PRO A 645 18.30 -2.09 3.54
CA PRO A 645 16.91 -1.88 3.96
C PRO A 645 16.14 -0.86 3.09
N GLN A 646 15.03 -1.29 2.50
CA GLN A 646 14.14 -0.43 1.70
C GLN A 646 13.40 0.59 2.59
N GLY A 647 13.92 1.82 2.63
CA GLY A 647 13.35 2.91 3.46
C GLY A 647 14.37 3.61 4.36
N SER A 648 15.61 3.11 4.40
CA SER A 648 16.78 3.78 4.93
C SER A 648 17.20 4.96 4.05
N THR A 649 17.83 5.97 4.65
CA THR A 649 18.42 7.10 3.92
C THR A 649 19.80 6.78 3.35
N LEU A 650 20.50 5.81 3.95
CA LEU A 650 21.86 5.43 3.56
C LEU A 650 21.86 4.39 2.43
N SER A 651 20.87 3.49 2.38
CA SER A 651 20.81 2.40 1.40
C SER A 651 20.94 2.80 -0.07
N PRO A 652 20.33 3.89 -0.58
CA PRO A 652 20.50 4.28 -1.98
C PRO A 652 21.93 4.70 -2.34
N LEU A 653 22.66 5.31 -1.39
CA LEU A 653 24.06 5.67 -1.58
C LEU A 653 24.94 4.42 -1.61
N LEU A 654 24.73 3.50 -0.66
CA LEU A 654 25.46 2.23 -0.62
C LEU A 654 25.23 1.40 -1.87
N PHE A 655 24.01 1.37 -2.39
CA PHE A 655 23.71 0.69 -3.65
C PHE A 655 24.49 1.31 -4.82
N ASN A 656 24.49 2.65 -4.95
CA ASN A 656 25.26 3.33 -5.98
C ASN A 656 26.78 3.06 -5.89
N ILE A 657 27.32 2.97 -4.67
CA ILE A 657 28.72 2.60 -4.44
C ILE A 657 28.95 1.14 -4.84
N PHE A 658 28.04 0.23 -4.47
CA PHE A 658 28.12 -1.18 -4.83
C PHE A 658 28.20 -1.40 -6.35
N ILE A 659 27.45 -0.63 -7.15
CA ILE A 659 27.41 -0.76 -8.61
C ILE A 659 28.38 0.19 -9.35
N SER A 660 29.25 0.89 -8.63
CA SER A 660 30.12 1.93 -9.21
C SER A 660 31.19 1.36 -10.16
N ASP A 661 31.55 0.09 -10.00
CA ASP A 661 32.50 -0.65 -10.83
C ASP A 661 31.83 -1.40 -12.00
N ILE A 662 30.57 -1.07 -12.34
CA ILE A 662 29.89 -1.62 -13.53
C ILE A 662 30.80 -1.43 -14.78
N PRO A 663 30.96 -2.46 -15.62
CA PRO A 663 31.82 -2.39 -16.80
C PRO A 663 31.44 -1.22 -17.72
N LYS A 664 32.40 -0.35 -18.00
CA LYS A 664 32.23 0.72 -18.99
C LYS A 664 32.16 0.11 -20.38
N ILE A 665 31.24 0.62 -21.21
CA ILE A 665 31.13 0.19 -22.60
C ILE A 665 31.99 1.05 -23.54
N HIS A 666 32.66 0.41 -24.50
CA HIS A 666 33.45 1.10 -25.53
C HIS A 666 32.61 1.34 -26.78
N LYS A 667 32.73 2.51 -27.43
CA LYS A 667 31.98 2.87 -28.66
C LYS A 667 30.44 2.87 -28.52
N GLY A 668 29.91 2.78 -27.30
CA GLY A 668 28.48 2.84 -26.98
C GLY A 668 28.16 3.93 -25.95
N THR A 669 26.88 4.09 -25.59
CA THR A 669 26.45 4.97 -24.49
C THR A 669 25.65 4.22 -23.45
N GLN A 670 26.07 4.34 -22.18
CA GLN A 670 25.43 3.72 -21.01
C GLN A 670 24.59 4.75 -20.24
N TYR A 671 23.40 4.33 -19.85
CA TYR A 671 22.44 5.12 -19.08
C TYR A 671 22.07 4.37 -17.80
N LEU A 672 22.65 4.78 -16.68
CA LEU A 672 22.42 4.17 -15.38
C LEU A 672 21.48 5.06 -14.54
N PHE A 673 20.43 4.48 -14.01
CA PHE A 673 19.55 5.13 -13.04
C PHE A 673 19.20 4.14 -11.93
N ALA A 674 20.04 4.10 -10.89
CA ALA A 674 19.97 3.07 -9.86
C ALA A 674 19.99 1.66 -10.48
N ASP A 675 18.93 0.89 -10.28
CA ASP A 675 18.70 -0.46 -10.79
C ASP A 675 18.29 -0.51 -12.28
N ASP A 676 17.75 0.59 -12.82
CA ASP A 676 17.41 0.70 -14.24
C ASP A 676 18.69 0.94 -15.07
N ILE A 677 19.08 -0.05 -15.86
CA ILE A 677 20.26 0.02 -16.73
C ILE A 677 19.83 0.01 -18.18
N ALA A 678 20.37 0.93 -18.98
CA ALA A 678 20.13 0.94 -20.40
C ALA A 678 21.43 1.14 -21.19
N LEU A 679 21.62 0.34 -22.24
CA LEU A 679 22.81 0.33 -23.07
C LEU A 679 22.41 0.60 -24.52
N SER A 680 23.17 1.46 -25.20
CA SER A 680 22.90 1.79 -26.60
C SER A 680 24.15 1.79 -27.47
N TYR A 681 23.96 1.34 -28.72
CA TYR A 681 24.96 1.41 -29.79
C TYR A 681 24.35 1.96 -31.05
N SER A 682 25.15 2.67 -31.84
CA SER A 682 24.68 3.29 -33.08
C SER A 682 25.60 2.98 -34.25
N SER A 683 25.01 2.57 -35.38
CA SER A 683 25.72 2.23 -36.63
C SER A 683 24.81 2.45 -37.83
N LYS A 684 25.38 2.44 -39.05
CA LYS A 684 24.58 2.43 -40.28
C LYS A 684 23.84 1.09 -40.44
N ASN A 685 24.54 -0.01 -40.15
CA ASN A 685 24.01 -1.38 -40.30
C ASN A 685 23.57 -1.96 -38.95
N PRO A 686 22.53 -2.82 -38.93
CA PRO A 686 22.03 -3.43 -37.69
C PRO A 686 22.98 -4.47 -37.08
N GLY A 687 23.75 -5.20 -37.91
CA GLY A 687 24.66 -6.26 -37.45
C GLY A 687 25.66 -5.83 -36.36
N PRO A 688 26.45 -4.76 -36.57
CA PRO A 688 27.36 -4.23 -35.55
C PRO A 688 26.66 -3.80 -34.25
N ILE A 689 25.43 -3.30 -34.33
CA ILE A 689 24.64 -2.89 -33.15
C ILE A 689 24.30 -4.13 -32.31
N ILE A 690 23.79 -5.18 -32.94
CA ILE A 690 23.42 -6.44 -32.29
C ILE A 690 24.65 -7.09 -31.65
N ASN A 691 25.76 -7.19 -32.38
CA ASN A 691 26.98 -7.83 -31.88
C ASN A 691 27.55 -7.08 -30.67
N ASN A 692 27.63 -5.74 -30.74
CA ASN A 692 28.14 -4.93 -29.63
C ASN A 692 27.21 -4.95 -28.40
N LEU A 693 25.89 -4.96 -28.61
CA LEU A 693 24.92 -5.12 -27.52
C LEU A 693 25.05 -6.48 -26.86
N ASN A 694 25.07 -7.57 -27.63
CA ASN A 694 25.25 -8.93 -27.09
C ASN A 694 26.57 -9.09 -26.33
N ASN A 695 27.67 -8.54 -26.86
CA ASN A 695 28.96 -8.55 -26.15
C ASN A 695 28.90 -7.76 -24.84
N SER A 696 28.20 -6.63 -24.82
CA SER A 696 28.03 -5.83 -23.60
C SER A 696 27.13 -6.51 -22.57
N ILE A 697 26.07 -7.18 -23.03
CA ILE A 697 25.18 -7.99 -22.20
C ILE A 697 25.98 -9.13 -21.54
N LYS A 698 26.80 -9.87 -22.28
CA LYS A 698 27.66 -10.93 -21.73
C LYS A 698 28.60 -10.42 -20.65
N ARG A 699 29.24 -9.26 -20.86
CA ARG A 699 30.10 -8.61 -19.84
C ARG A 699 29.30 -8.22 -18.59
N TYR A 700 28.07 -7.74 -18.80
CA TYR A 700 27.19 -7.37 -17.70
C TYR A 700 26.67 -8.60 -16.94
N GLU A 701 26.35 -9.69 -17.62
CA GLU A 701 26.00 -10.98 -17.02
C GLU A 701 27.14 -11.55 -16.17
N ALA A 702 28.37 -11.54 -16.70
CA ALA A 702 29.55 -11.96 -15.95
C ALA A 702 29.77 -11.10 -14.69
N TYR A 703 29.56 -9.78 -14.79
CA TYR A 703 29.60 -8.87 -13.65
C TYR A 703 28.51 -9.18 -12.61
N CYS A 704 27.27 -9.40 -13.05
CA CYS A 704 26.16 -9.76 -12.19
C CYS A 704 26.43 -11.08 -11.45
N ASN A 705 26.92 -12.10 -12.16
CA ASN A 705 27.30 -13.37 -11.55
C ASN A 705 28.41 -13.21 -10.51
N LYS A 706 29.47 -12.43 -10.82
CA LYS A 706 30.57 -12.15 -9.89
C LYS A 706 30.11 -11.48 -8.60
N TRP A 707 29.12 -10.58 -8.68
CA TRP A 707 28.62 -9.81 -7.54
C TRP A 707 27.27 -10.29 -6.99
N LYS A 708 26.86 -11.51 -7.37
CA LYS A 708 25.62 -12.18 -6.90
C LYS A 708 24.34 -11.38 -7.16
N MET A 709 24.33 -10.61 -8.26
CA MET A 709 23.15 -9.91 -8.76
C MET A 709 22.48 -10.72 -9.87
N ASN A 710 21.16 -10.57 -10.02
CA ASN A 710 20.40 -11.30 -11.03
C ASN A 710 19.72 -10.36 -12.03
N ILE A 711 19.79 -10.68 -13.32
CA ILE A 711 19.07 -9.95 -14.39
C ILE A 711 17.73 -10.63 -14.66
N ASN A 712 16.66 -9.84 -14.75
CA ASN A 712 15.34 -10.30 -15.15
C ASN A 712 15.21 -10.25 -16.68
N ALA A 713 15.35 -11.40 -17.34
CA ALA A 713 15.21 -11.47 -18.79
C ALA A 713 13.79 -11.10 -19.26
N GLU A 714 12.74 -11.53 -18.55
CA GLU A 714 11.34 -11.30 -18.94
C GLU A 714 10.91 -9.83 -18.95
N LYS A 715 11.51 -9.01 -18.08
CA LYS A 715 11.24 -7.57 -18.02
C LYS A 715 12.23 -6.73 -18.81
N SER A 716 13.30 -7.34 -19.31
CA SER A 716 14.25 -6.64 -20.15
C SER A 716 13.59 -6.39 -21.51
N GLU A 717 13.69 -5.15 -22.00
CA GLU A 717 13.05 -4.73 -23.25
C GLU A 717 14.11 -4.17 -24.20
N ALA A 718 13.97 -4.43 -25.50
CA ALA A 718 14.83 -3.90 -26.54
C ALA A 718 14.04 -3.05 -27.53
N ILE A 719 14.65 -1.96 -28.02
CA ILE A 719 14.05 -1.08 -29.03
C ILE A 719 15.09 -0.64 -30.04
N PHE A 720 14.70 -0.67 -31.31
CA PHE A 720 15.54 -0.24 -32.42
C PHE A 720 15.00 1.09 -32.98
N PHE A 721 15.80 2.14 -32.85
CA PHE A 721 15.48 3.47 -33.35
C PHE A 721 16.05 3.64 -34.76
N THR A 722 15.18 3.82 -35.75
CA THR A 722 15.59 4.06 -37.14
C THR A 722 14.54 4.85 -37.92
N ARG A 723 15.00 5.59 -38.94
CA ARG A 723 14.13 6.21 -39.95
C ARG A 723 13.96 5.32 -41.17
N ASN A 724 14.83 4.31 -41.35
CA ASN A 724 14.80 3.44 -42.51
C ASN A 724 13.74 2.35 -42.34
N THR A 725 12.95 2.12 -43.39
CA THR A 725 11.90 1.09 -43.44
C THR A 725 12.31 -0.14 -44.24
N SER A 726 13.46 -0.10 -44.92
CA SER A 726 14.01 -1.25 -45.66
C SER A 726 14.34 -2.41 -44.73
N LYS A 727 13.96 -3.63 -45.14
CA LYS A 727 14.22 -4.88 -44.39
C LYS A 727 15.71 -5.07 -44.08
N ASN A 728 16.61 -4.65 -44.99
CA ASN A 728 18.06 -4.79 -44.82
C ASN A 728 18.65 -3.92 -43.69
N HIS A 729 17.92 -2.88 -43.28
CA HIS A 729 18.33 -1.94 -42.24
C HIS A 729 17.60 -2.15 -40.91
N LEU A 730 16.75 -3.18 -40.84
CA LEU A 730 16.09 -3.63 -39.63
C LEU A 730 16.85 -4.83 -39.06
N PRO A 731 16.84 -5.00 -37.73
CA PRO A 731 17.52 -6.13 -37.10
C PRO A 731 16.81 -7.44 -37.47
N ASN A 732 17.56 -8.38 -38.05
CA ASN A 732 17.12 -9.73 -38.39
C ASN A 732 17.33 -10.74 -37.25
N LYS A 733 18.15 -10.39 -36.24
CA LYS A 733 18.44 -11.22 -35.07
C LYS A 733 17.99 -10.54 -33.78
N HIS A 734 17.52 -11.34 -32.83
CA HIS A 734 17.17 -10.90 -31.49
C HIS A 734 18.41 -10.78 -30.58
N LEU A 735 18.27 -10.01 -29.50
CA LEU A 735 19.29 -9.97 -28.45
C LEU A 735 19.12 -11.18 -27.53
N LYS A 736 20.19 -11.66 -26.92
CA LYS A 736 20.12 -12.77 -25.96
C LYS A 736 20.53 -12.30 -24.57
N VAL A 737 19.67 -12.50 -23.58
CA VAL A 737 19.96 -12.29 -22.14
C VAL A 737 19.70 -13.62 -21.43
N LYS A 738 20.71 -14.20 -20.80
CA LYS A 738 20.67 -15.52 -20.16
C LYS A 738 20.10 -16.61 -21.07
N ASN A 739 20.51 -16.59 -22.33
CA ASN A 739 20.02 -17.47 -23.39
C ASN A 739 18.52 -17.30 -23.74
N VAL A 740 17.81 -16.34 -23.13
CA VAL A 740 16.45 -15.96 -23.51
C VAL A 740 16.52 -14.90 -24.61
N GLU A 741 15.76 -15.10 -25.68
CA GLU A 741 15.69 -14.14 -26.78
C GLU A 741 14.79 -12.96 -26.43
N ILE A 742 15.33 -11.75 -26.56
CA ILE A 742 14.62 -10.50 -26.35
C ILE A 742 14.22 -9.91 -27.70
N PRO A 743 12.92 -9.87 -28.03
CA PRO A 743 12.45 -9.32 -29.28
C PRO A 743 12.54 -7.79 -29.31
N TRP A 744 12.72 -7.25 -30.52
CA TRP A 744 12.74 -5.81 -30.75
C TRP A 744 11.32 -5.25 -30.69
N SER A 745 11.03 -4.47 -29.65
CA SER A 745 9.73 -3.86 -29.44
C SER A 745 9.60 -2.52 -30.18
N LYS A 746 8.39 -2.22 -30.67
CA LYS A 746 8.08 -0.92 -31.30
C LYS A 746 8.04 0.24 -30.29
N SER A 747 7.81 -0.06 -29.02
CA SER A 747 7.82 0.93 -27.93
C SER A 747 8.21 0.31 -26.61
N VAL A 748 9.10 0.98 -25.88
CA VAL A 748 9.67 0.56 -24.60
C VAL A 748 9.40 1.61 -23.53
N LYS A 749 9.24 1.17 -22.28
CA LYS A 749 9.05 2.07 -21.15
C LYS A 749 10.35 2.27 -20.38
N TYR A 750 10.92 3.45 -20.44
CA TYR A 750 12.14 3.81 -19.71
C TYR A 750 11.90 5.02 -18.80
N LEU A 751 12.26 4.91 -17.51
CA LEU A 751 12.13 5.98 -16.51
C LEU A 751 10.75 6.67 -16.49
N GLY A 752 9.68 5.89 -16.66
CA GLY A 752 8.29 6.37 -16.64
C GLY A 752 7.78 7.00 -17.94
N THR A 753 8.61 7.08 -18.98
CA THR A 753 8.23 7.60 -20.31
C THR A 753 8.23 6.46 -21.33
N HIS A 754 7.23 6.43 -22.22
CA HIS A 754 7.22 5.46 -23.32
C HIS A 754 7.92 6.08 -24.54
N LEU A 755 8.98 5.41 -24.99
CA LEU A 755 9.72 5.74 -26.19
C LEU A 755 9.27 4.80 -27.30
N ASP A 756 8.93 5.33 -28.46
CA ASP A 756 8.66 4.57 -29.68
C ASP A 756 9.82 4.67 -30.65
N CYS A 757 9.93 3.73 -31.60
CA CYS A 757 11.06 3.63 -32.53
C CYS A 757 11.31 4.90 -33.37
N ARG A 758 10.29 5.76 -33.51
CA ARG A 758 10.36 7.05 -34.22
C ARG A 758 10.34 8.28 -33.29
N LEU A 759 10.33 8.08 -31.98
CA LEU A 759 10.23 9.16 -30.96
C LEU A 759 9.03 10.12 -31.17
N THR A 760 7.89 9.59 -31.60
CA THR A 760 6.62 10.33 -31.73
C THR A 760 5.91 10.56 -30.37
N PHE A 761 6.20 9.73 -29.37
CA PHE A 761 5.61 9.71 -28.03
C PHE A 761 4.09 9.48 -27.99
N LYS A 762 3.48 8.95 -29.08
CA LYS A 762 2.03 8.69 -29.17
C LYS A 762 1.51 7.85 -28.00
N LYS A 763 2.15 6.69 -27.75
CA LYS A 763 1.78 5.77 -26.67
C LYS A 763 1.91 6.40 -25.28
N HIS A 764 2.92 7.25 -25.07
CA HIS A 764 3.09 7.97 -23.80
C HIS A 764 1.93 8.95 -23.53
N ILE A 765 1.52 9.68 -24.56
CA ILE A 765 0.44 10.67 -24.47
C ILE A 765 -0.91 10.00 -24.22
N GLU A 766 -1.19 8.90 -24.92
CA GLU A 766 -2.43 8.12 -24.73
C GLU A 766 -2.50 7.52 -23.31
N ASN A 767 -1.41 6.92 -22.83
CA ASN A 767 -1.33 6.41 -21.46
C ASN A 767 -1.49 7.52 -20.40
N THR A 768 -0.93 8.71 -20.65
CA THR A 768 -1.06 9.87 -19.77
C THR A 768 -2.51 10.38 -19.73
N ALA A 769 -3.19 10.41 -20.87
CA ALA A 769 -4.62 10.77 -20.93
C ALA A 769 -5.49 9.78 -20.14
N ILE A 770 -5.31 8.47 -20.34
CA ILE A 770 -6.01 7.41 -19.60
C ILE A 770 -5.77 7.55 -18.09
N LYS A 771 -4.53 7.83 -17.68
CA LYS A 771 -4.17 8.05 -16.28
C LYS A 771 -4.88 9.27 -15.69
N CYS A 772 -5.00 10.35 -16.47
CA CYS A 772 -5.74 11.54 -16.06
C CYS A 772 -7.24 11.27 -15.93
N ASP A 773 -7.85 10.49 -16.83
CA ASP A 773 -9.26 10.07 -16.70
C ASP A 773 -9.49 9.22 -15.45
N LYS A 774 -8.56 8.34 -15.07
CA LYS A 774 -8.63 7.62 -13.79
C LYS A 774 -8.62 8.58 -12.59
N TYR A 775 -7.77 9.60 -12.61
CA TYR A 775 -7.78 10.63 -11.57
C TYR A 775 -9.05 11.49 -11.58
N LEU A 776 -9.62 11.78 -12.75
CA LEU A 776 -10.89 12.48 -12.87
C LEU A 776 -11.99 11.71 -12.14
N LYS A 777 -12.10 10.40 -12.38
CA LYS A 777 -13.10 9.53 -11.72
C LYS A 777 -12.95 9.55 -10.20
N ILE A 778 -11.72 9.50 -9.69
CA ILE A 778 -11.44 9.56 -8.24
C ILE A 778 -11.80 10.93 -7.65
N LEU A 779 -11.51 12.01 -8.37
CA LEU A 779 -11.72 13.38 -7.91
C LEU A 779 -13.11 13.94 -8.26
N TYR A 780 -13.94 13.17 -8.98
CA TYR A 780 -15.20 13.65 -9.52
C TYR A 780 -16.14 14.18 -8.42
N SER A 781 -16.13 13.56 -7.24
CA SER A 781 -16.92 14.00 -6.08
C SER A 781 -16.54 15.40 -5.57
N PHE A 782 -15.34 15.90 -5.86
CA PHE A 782 -14.91 17.26 -5.53
C PHE A 782 -15.14 18.25 -6.67
N LEU A 783 -15.07 17.79 -7.91
CA LEU A 783 -15.04 18.67 -9.08
C LEU A 783 -16.42 18.90 -9.70
N ASN A 784 -17.35 17.95 -9.54
CA ASN A 784 -18.65 17.98 -10.19
C ASN A 784 -19.51 19.21 -9.82
N ARG A 785 -20.60 19.41 -10.56
CA ARG A 785 -21.54 20.53 -10.39
C ARG A 785 -22.24 20.56 -9.02
N LYS A 786 -22.43 19.41 -8.38
CA LYS A 786 -23.08 19.29 -7.06
C LYS A 786 -22.12 19.61 -5.90
N SER A 787 -20.81 19.68 -6.17
CA SER A 787 -19.80 20.00 -5.17
C SER A 787 -19.80 21.48 -4.82
N LYS A 788 -19.94 21.78 -3.52
CA LYS A 788 -19.86 23.13 -2.95
C LYS A 788 -18.43 23.60 -2.67
N LEU A 789 -17.41 22.92 -3.21
CA LEU A 789 -16.02 23.36 -3.11
C LEU A 789 -15.79 24.63 -3.95
N ASN A 790 -15.16 25.68 -3.39
CA ASN A 790 -14.88 26.89 -4.17
C ASN A 790 -13.99 26.63 -5.40
N LEU A 791 -14.10 27.53 -6.38
CA LEU A 791 -13.34 27.48 -7.63
C LEU A 791 -11.83 27.46 -7.38
N LYS A 792 -11.34 28.24 -6.40
CA LYS A 792 -9.91 28.30 -6.03
C LYS A 792 -9.36 26.92 -5.65
N ASN A 793 -10.07 26.16 -4.82
CA ASN A 793 -9.67 24.82 -4.39
C ASN A 793 -9.84 23.79 -5.51
N LYS A 794 -10.89 23.89 -6.34
CA LYS A 794 -11.04 23.05 -7.54
C LYS A 794 -9.85 23.24 -8.50
N ILE A 795 -9.45 24.48 -8.76
CA ILE A 795 -8.26 24.83 -9.56
C ILE A 795 -6.98 24.30 -8.91
N LEU A 796 -6.85 24.41 -7.58
CA LEU A 796 -5.70 23.88 -6.85
C LEU A 796 -5.57 22.36 -7.03
N LEU A 797 -6.67 21.61 -6.98
CA LEU A 797 -6.67 20.16 -7.24
C LEU A 797 -6.14 19.84 -8.64
N TYR A 798 -6.60 20.59 -9.65
CA TYR A 798 -6.08 20.48 -11.01
C TYR A 798 -4.57 20.77 -11.06
N LYS A 799 -4.12 21.89 -10.49
CA LYS A 799 -2.72 22.34 -10.50
C LYS A 799 -1.76 21.37 -9.80
N SER A 800 -2.22 20.65 -8.77
CA SER A 800 -1.36 19.78 -7.95
C SER A 800 -1.43 18.29 -8.31
N VAL A 801 -2.51 17.81 -8.94
CA VAL A 801 -2.67 16.38 -9.28
C VAL A 801 -2.63 16.14 -10.78
N ILE A 802 -3.44 16.89 -11.53
CA ILE A 802 -3.63 16.65 -12.96
C ILE A 802 -2.50 17.28 -13.76
N ARG A 803 -2.21 18.57 -13.55
CA ARG A 803 -1.16 19.28 -14.28
C ARG A 803 0.21 18.60 -14.18
N PRO A 804 0.71 18.17 -13.00
CA PRO A 804 2.00 17.48 -12.92
C PRO A 804 2.00 16.12 -13.61
N THR A 805 0.85 15.46 -13.70
CA THR A 805 0.71 14.20 -14.45
C THR A 805 0.78 14.47 -15.96
N LEU A 806 0.13 15.53 -16.44
CA LEU A 806 0.16 15.95 -17.84
C LEU A 806 1.54 16.46 -18.28
N THR A 807 2.26 17.15 -17.41
CA THR A 807 3.54 17.83 -17.75
C THR A 807 4.78 17.01 -17.39
N TYR A 808 4.63 15.81 -16.84
CA TYR A 808 5.75 14.94 -16.50
C TYR A 808 6.60 14.65 -17.74
N ALA A 809 7.93 14.82 -17.64
CA ALA A 809 8.88 14.69 -18.75
C ALA A 809 8.59 15.58 -19.98
N SER A 810 7.89 16.70 -19.80
CA SER A 810 7.56 17.63 -20.89
C SER A 810 8.74 18.10 -21.75
N PRO A 811 9.96 18.38 -21.22
CA PRO A 811 11.10 18.73 -22.07
C PRO A 811 11.44 17.65 -23.11
N ILE A 812 11.08 16.39 -22.84
CA ILE A 812 11.38 15.24 -23.70
C ILE A 812 10.31 15.08 -24.77
N TRP A 813 9.04 14.96 -24.40
CA TRP A 813 7.98 14.67 -25.37
C TRP A 813 7.42 15.91 -26.07
N CYS A 814 7.74 17.14 -25.64
CA CYS A 814 7.23 18.37 -26.29
C CYS A 814 7.67 18.55 -27.75
N THR A 815 8.57 17.73 -28.28
CA THR A 815 8.89 17.71 -29.72
C THR A 815 7.90 16.91 -30.56
N CYS A 816 6.88 16.29 -29.94
CA CYS A 816 5.85 15.53 -30.66
C CYS A 816 4.95 16.43 -31.53
N ALA A 817 4.23 15.79 -32.47
CA ALA A 817 3.31 16.45 -33.37
C ALA A 817 2.21 17.24 -32.62
N LYS A 818 1.75 18.34 -33.24
CA LYS A 818 0.69 19.21 -32.68
C LYS A 818 -0.60 18.43 -32.40
N THR A 819 -0.94 17.46 -33.24
CA THR A 819 -2.09 16.55 -33.06
C THR A 819 -2.03 15.78 -31.73
N HIS A 820 -0.85 15.31 -31.32
CA HIS A 820 -0.68 14.60 -30.05
C HIS A 820 -0.75 15.55 -28.85
N LYS A 821 -0.16 16.75 -28.95
CA LYS A 821 -0.30 17.80 -27.92
C LYS A 821 -1.77 18.19 -27.70
N ASN A 822 -2.53 18.28 -28.79
CA ASN A 822 -3.96 18.60 -28.74
C ASN A 822 -4.76 17.57 -27.94
N LYS A 823 -4.40 16.27 -27.96
CA LYS A 823 -5.04 15.26 -27.10
C LYS A 823 -4.92 15.60 -25.61
N LEU A 824 -3.75 16.06 -25.17
CA LEU A 824 -3.55 16.50 -23.78
C LEU A 824 -4.29 17.81 -23.47
N GLN A 825 -4.38 18.72 -24.45
CA GLN A 825 -5.17 19.95 -24.32
C GLN A 825 -6.66 19.64 -24.15
N ILE A 826 -7.21 18.67 -24.88
CA ILE A 826 -8.60 18.21 -24.73
C ILE A 826 -8.84 17.71 -23.31
N VAL A 827 -7.89 16.94 -22.74
CA VAL A 827 -7.97 16.50 -21.34
C VAL A 827 -8.01 17.71 -20.40
N GLN A 828 -7.12 18.69 -20.55
CA GLN A 828 -7.16 19.92 -19.75
C GLN A 828 -8.53 20.62 -19.87
N ASN A 829 -9.03 20.80 -21.09
CA ASN A 829 -10.30 21.47 -21.35
C ASN A 829 -11.47 20.75 -20.67
N LYS A 830 -11.50 19.42 -20.75
CA LYS A 830 -12.50 18.57 -20.08
C LYS A 830 -12.50 18.81 -18.56
N PHE A 831 -11.32 18.88 -17.93
CA PHE A 831 -11.23 19.18 -16.50
C PHE A 831 -11.72 20.61 -16.18
N LEU A 832 -11.32 21.61 -16.96
CA LEU A 832 -11.73 22.99 -16.74
C LEU A 832 -13.24 23.19 -16.92
N LYS A 833 -13.85 22.57 -17.93
CA LYS A 833 -15.30 22.58 -18.15
C LYS A 833 -16.05 21.99 -16.96
N ILE A 834 -15.58 20.86 -16.40
CA ILE A 834 -16.18 20.26 -15.19
C ILE A 834 -16.03 21.19 -13.98
N ILE A 835 -14.85 21.81 -13.80
CA ILE A 835 -14.57 22.71 -12.68
C ILE A 835 -15.47 23.96 -12.72
N LEU A 836 -15.64 24.53 -13.91
CA LEU A 836 -16.45 25.73 -14.16
C LEU A 836 -17.95 25.43 -14.35
N ASN A 837 -18.36 24.15 -14.33
CA ASN A 837 -19.73 23.72 -14.61
C ASN A 837 -20.25 24.20 -15.99
N LEU A 838 -19.42 24.07 -17.02
CA LEU A 838 -19.75 24.48 -18.39
C LEU A 838 -20.08 23.26 -19.27
N PRO A 839 -20.97 23.42 -20.26
CA PRO A 839 -21.34 22.33 -21.15
C PRO A 839 -20.18 21.92 -22.07
N PRO A 840 -20.23 20.69 -22.63
CA PRO A 840 -19.18 20.18 -23.53
C PRO A 840 -18.89 21.06 -24.74
N TRP A 841 -19.86 21.79 -25.28
CA TRP A 841 -19.71 22.65 -26.47
C TRP A 841 -19.21 24.08 -26.17
N HIS A 842 -19.00 24.44 -24.89
CA HIS A 842 -18.54 25.80 -24.55
C HIS A 842 -17.17 26.14 -25.18
N SER A 843 -17.01 27.39 -25.63
CA SER A 843 -15.77 27.93 -26.21
C SER A 843 -14.54 27.66 -25.35
N THR A 844 -13.47 27.20 -25.99
CA THR A 844 -12.21 26.85 -25.33
C THR A 844 -11.42 28.08 -24.88
N ASN A 845 -11.55 29.24 -25.55
CA ASN A 845 -10.80 30.44 -25.15
C ASN A 845 -11.33 30.99 -23.83
N ASP A 846 -12.65 31.09 -23.73
CA ASP A 846 -13.32 31.65 -22.57
C ASP A 846 -13.08 30.80 -21.30
N ILE A 847 -13.05 29.45 -21.41
CA ILE A 847 -12.74 28.61 -20.23
C ILE A 847 -11.36 28.89 -19.64
N HIS A 848 -10.36 29.23 -20.46
CA HIS A 848 -9.01 29.51 -20.00
C HIS A 848 -8.92 30.88 -19.32
N ASN A 849 -9.63 31.86 -19.87
CA ASN A 849 -9.75 33.20 -19.30
C ASN A 849 -10.47 33.17 -17.95
N ARG A 850 -11.65 32.54 -17.88
CA ARG A 850 -12.43 32.38 -16.63
C ARG A 850 -11.66 31.61 -15.55
N ALA A 851 -10.95 30.54 -15.93
CA ALA A 851 -10.17 29.77 -14.97
C ALA A 851 -8.83 30.41 -14.58
N LYS A 852 -8.38 31.48 -15.28
CA LYS A 852 -7.04 32.06 -15.17
C LYS A 852 -5.94 30.98 -15.23
N ILE A 853 -6.07 30.09 -16.21
CA ILE A 853 -5.14 28.97 -16.44
C ILE A 853 -4.68 29.02 -17.88
N ASN A 854 -3.37 29.12 -18.08
CA ASN A 854 -2.76 29.07 -19.41
C ASN A 854 -3.05 27.72 -20.08
N ARG A 855 -3.06 27.73 -21.41
CA ARG A 855 -3.08 26.50 -22.20
C ARG A 855 -1.85 25.67 -21.90
N LEU A 856 -1.95 24.36 -22.12
CA LEU A 856 -0.89 23.43 -21.79
C LEU A 856 0.38 23.76 -22.58
N ALA A 857 0.24 24.14 -23.85
CA ALA A 857 1.35 24.53 -24.73
C ALA A 857 2.19 25.66 -24.11
N ASP A 858 1.57 26.79 -23.76
CA ASP A 858 2.25 27.96 -23.19
C ASP A 858 2.92 27.63 -21.86
N HIS A 859 2.22 26.86 -21.01
CA HIS A 859 2.77 26.43 -19.74
C HIS A 859 3.99 25.54 -19.92
N THR A 860 3.92 24.55 -20.82
CA THR A 860 5.05 23.67 -21.12
C THR A 860 6.22 24.43 -21.75
N ALA A 861 5.97 25.42 -22.60
CA ALA A 861 7.02 26.26 -23.18
C ALA A 861 7.79 27.01 -22.08
N GLN A 862 7.08 27.62 -21.13
CA GLN A 862 7.70 28.33 -20.01
C GLN A 862 8.47 27.39 -19.07
N THR A 863 7.90 26.22 -18.73
CA THR A 863 8.60 25.24 -17.87
C THR A 863 9.81 24.64 -18.56
N ASN A 864 9.73 24.38 -19.86
CA ASN A 864 10.85 23.87 -20.64
C ASN A 864 11.96 24.91 -20.71
N LYS A 865 11.65 26.20 -20.96
CA LYS A 865 12.65 27.29 -20.94
C LYS A 865 13.41 27.32 -19.60
N ARG A 866 12.69 27.22 -18.48
CA ARG A 866 13.32 27.17 -17.13
C ARG A 866 14.19 25.93 -16.94
N TYR A 867 13.75 24.77 -17.44
CA TYR A 867 14.54 23.55 -17.42
C TYR A 867 15.86 23.72 -18.19
N TRP A 868 15.80 24.23 -19.42
CA TRP A 868 16.99 24.45 -20.26
C TRP A 868 17.97 25.45 -19.63
N ILE A 869 17.49 26.57 -19.10
CA ILE A 869 18.31 27.55 -18.38
C ILE A 869 18.97 26.89 -17.15
N GLY A 870 18.22 26.07 -16.41
CA GLY A 870 18.75 25.33 -15.26
C GLY A 870 19.84 24.32 -15.64
N CYS A 871 19.71 23.66 -16.79
CA CYS A 871 20.74 22.79 -17.34
C CYS A 871 22.00 23.56 -17.75
N ALA A 872 21.85 24.72 -18.39
CA ALA A 872 22.97 25.54 -18.85
C ALA A 872 23.76 26.19 -17.69
N ARG A 873 23.07 26.66 -16.65
CA ARG A 873 23.71 27.34 -15.50
C ARG A 873 24.58 26.42 -14.63
N ASN A 874 24.33 25.11 -14.65
CA ASN A 874 25.08 24.16 -13.86
C ASN A 874 26.16 23.51 -14.73
N SER A 875 27.41 23.97 -14.59
CA SER A 875 28.55 23.53 -15.41
C SER A 875 28.75 22.01 -15.38
N ILE A 876 28.58 21.36 -14.23
CA ILE A 876 28.68 19.89 -14.08
C ILE A 876 27.56 19.19 -14.85
N LEU A 877 26.33 19.70 -14.76
CA LEU A 877 25.18 19.15 -15.47
C LEU A 877 25.30 19.37 -16.98
N ALA A 878 25.77 20.55 -17.40
CA ALA A 878 26.02 20.89 -18.79
C ALA A 878 27.04 19.95 -19.43
N LYS A 879 28.17 19.67 -18.74
CA LYS A 879 29.15 18.65 -19.15
C LYS A 879 28.53 17.26 -19.25
N ARG A 880 27.79 16.81 -18.24
CA ARG A 880 27.15 15.47 -18.23
C ARG A 880 26.06 15.28 -19.28
N LEU A 881 25.45 16.37 -19.75
CA LEU A 881 24.40 16.37 -20.78
C LEU A 881 24.93 16.71 -22.17
N ASN A 882 26.25 16.93 -22.32
CA ASN A 882 26.94 17.35 -23.54
C ASN A 882 26.36 18.66 -24.13
N PHE A 883 26.12 19.67 -23.30
CA PHE A 883 25.74 21.01 -23.78
C PHE A 883 26.91 21.82 -24.31
N LEU A 884 28.13 21.53 -23.86
CA LEU A 884 29.34 22.32 -24.11
C LEU A 884 30.13 21.89 -25.35
N ASP A 885 29.67 20.88 -26.09
CA ASP A 885 30.23 20.52 -27.42
C ASP A 885 29.47 21.22 -28.55
N LYS A 886 29.06 22.47 -28.33
CA LYS A 886 28.37 23.30 -29.30
C LYS A 886 29.21 24.50 -29.69
#